data_AF-A0A8I1SSD8-F1
#
_entry.id   AF-A0A8I1SSD8-F1
#
_cell.length_a   1.000
_cell.length_b   1.000
_cell.length_c   1.000
_cell.angle_alpha   90.00
_cell.angle_beta   90.00
_cell.angle_gamma   90.00
#
_symmetry.space_group_name_H-M   'P 1'
#
loop_
_entity.id
_entity.type
_entity.pdbx_description
1 polymer ?
#
loop_
_entity_poly.entity_id
_entity_poly.type
_entity_poly.pdbx_seq_one_letter_code
_entity_poly.pdbx_strand_id
1 'polypeptide(L)'
;MIRKVTLLVAALAGLTGSFVRAAAQSQSSGAGGNPVIFWAHYMPMVPHGHMHAHPYSGGNHDAWPFDAQHALLQEDYEEDIRQALDSGVNGFQMLIFVPEDIFEAARKVRKETGRMFYISPQWAYANPKTFEETEKRIVEFYEKHLNDPHVYMKDGSQVHFVWESAKISDVAALQKKLQDKGLKIVLAPTIRSLTSPDLEPARIADLGLRAAEGWMHGAPEGEEPRALTESLAGPTAGGFLYVPSIAAGYDSSNRPGQFIHVPFRGVRTLVDSLRTWVSLGYRQLVLVTWNDPQESLEIPSSRNIWGHNEILSFFHGVAGDGQSPFADSKVVVSYPVECMAGDEFFFQVLGLPARGKNLEWRAQVALHPVGVADARGAVILRSMSEGPADRESLLEMRWDTSGIVGVVPAVQPVVSVDYRESGGEWQPLYQNVALPPTRLRFNLIQYPVPYAIDLARMAAEPKLALSVQPGGMLDTVALTIDGDPSAIRKVNLNDGTRSLGAFREPDAAGDFPLRDIFVRIEASEDRPLTLAAEGGVIRDFYGVSGRLNDALKTVNAPTATFSIRPLNSEARSRVARLDLSPDARLTLNYVKGDPSQAVTANLDDLRHGAARTVSIGGKPATLSMILTADMTDANIDYPVKTGPWRRTIPLHREEDGPILLYAMALLKNDRVAISPPVWVERPGSDPLVAARWMATGGTFEDFVNPSSETTLNPLSLDRVIAGFVPRSEIPWFRLDLEEGAGTRLNDRGISQQAGRASIETGGLKRDELFKAGIAGDWEWLESGHRGRALRLGGDSVIRFRSKSSPVGAQTTSLWVEVKASERGEKSRWSTLKAGPFRLEILSGRESLLAFDRGGVKLERRVETAFQPGWNHLVFVYDLSSVRAYLNGADLGEVIAEKPAYQRTHIMPSIGFSGTPSAGPAFTGVLDEVQVIGAGLGPADVAALAEFPEPEISNPKAP
;
A
#
# COMPACT_ATOMS: atom_id res chain seq x y z
N MET A 1 39.80 -38.33 28.02
CA MET A 1 40.78 -38.66 29.09
C MET A 1 40.74 -37.57 30.16
N ILE A 2 41.29 -37.80 31.36
CA ILE A 2 41.21 -36.89 32.53
C ILE A 2 42.56 -36.20 32.81
N ARG A 3 42.51 -34.88 33.07
CA ARG A 3 43.40 -34.03 33.92
C ARG A 3 42.81 -32.60 33.82
N LYS A 4 42.36 -31.85 34.85
CA LYS A 4 42.91 -31.49 36.20
C LYS A 4 44.34 -30.91 36.05
N VAL A 5 44.70 -29.71 36.51
CA VAL A 5 44.64 -29.09 37.88
C VAL A 5 44.80 -27.55 37.76
N THR A 6 44.43 -26.59 38.64
CA THR A 6 43.41 -26.40 39.72
C THR A 6 43.59 -24.99 40.34
N LEU A 7 42.51 -24.19 40.54
CA LEU A 7 42.47 -22.85 41.23
C LEU A 7 43.29 -21.72 40.53
N LEU A 8 43.19 -20.41 40.87
CA LEU A 8 42.68 -19.72 42.08
C LEU A 8 41.87 -18.43 41.77
N VAL A 9 41.17 -17.89 42.78
CA VAL A 9 40.25 -16.73 42.71
C VAL A 9 40.98 -15.39 42.88
N ALA A 10 40.69 -14.38 42.02
CA ALA A 10 40.47 -12.96 42.37
C ALA A 10 40.70 -11.98 41.17
N ALA A 11 39.69 -11.72 40.32
CA ALA A 11 39.72 -10.61 39.34
C ALA A 11 38.35 -10.26 38.68
N LEU A 12 37.19 -10.54 39.32
CA LEU A 12 35.88 -10.46 38.64
C LEU A 12 34.75 -9.87 39.52
N ALA A 13 35.03 -8.72 40.13
CA ALA A 13 34.05 -7.81 40.72
C ALA A 13 34.65 -6.39 40.73
N GLY A 14 34.24 -5.51 39.79
CA GLY A 14 34.75 -4.13 39.74
C GLY A 14 34.95 -3.46 38.37
N LEU A 15 34.22 -3.84 37.31
CA LEU A 15 34.20 -3.08 36.04
C LEU A 15 32.80 -2.72 35.51
N THR A 16 31.76 -2.91 36.33
CA THR A 16 30.37 -2.49 36.03
C THR A 16 29.99 -1.26 36.86
N GLY A 17 30.44 -0.07 36.44
CA GLY A 17 30.09 1.18 37.12
C GLY A 17 31.06 2.35 36.97
N SER A 18 31.33 2.81 35.73
CA SER A 18 31.96 4.12 35.46
C SER A 18 31.74 4.62 34.03
N PHE A 19 30.53 4.53 33.48
CA PHE A 19 30.15 5.44 32.39
C PHE A 19 29.70 6.77 33.00
N VAL A 20 30.69 7.65 33.17
CA VAL A 20 30.50 8.98 33.77
C VAL A 20 29.60 9.81 32.87
N ARG A 21 28.68 10.56 33.51
CA ARG A 21 27.86 11.61 32.88
C ARG A 21 28.64 12.38 31.82
N ALA A 22 28.24 12.27 30.55
CA ALA A 22 28.43 13.38 29.64
C ALA A 22 27.76 14.60 30.28
N ALA A 23 28.51 15.67 30.52
CA ALA A 23 28.01 16.78 31.31
C ALA A 23 26.86 17.45 30.57
N ALA A 24 25.75 17.70 31.29
CA ALA A 24 24.75 18.66 30.84
C ALA A 24 25.43 20.03 30.78
N GLN A 25 25.92 20.41 29.60
CA GLN A 25 26.39 21.77 29.36
C GLN A 25 25.18 22.69 29.58
N SER A 26 25.30 23.61 30.52
CA SER A 26 24.26 24.57 30.82
C SER A 26 23.94 25.36 29.55
N GLN A 27 22.72 25.21 29.02
CA GLN A 27 22.25 26.05 27.93
C GLN A 27 22.38 27.52 28.33
N SER A 28 23.28 28.24 27.67
CA SER A 28 23.43 29.68 27.86
C SER A 28 22.21 30.38 27.27
N SER A 29 21.36 30.92 28.14
CA SER A 29 20.18 31.70 27.74
C SER A 29 20.60 33.02 27.06
N GLY A 30 20.89 32.96 25.76
CA GLY A 30 21.40 34.09 24.98
C GLY A 30 21.41 33.87 23.48
N ALA A 31 20.35 34.36 22.81
CA ALA A 31 20.22 34.71 21.39
C ALA A 31 21.14 34.02 20.34
N GLY A 32 20.55 33.18 19.47
CA GLY A 32 21.16 32.85 18.16
C GLY A 32 20.83 31.48 17.56
N GLY A 33 20.35 30.51 18.34
CA GLY A 33 20.16 29.13 17.88
C GLY A 33 19.02 28.94 16.88
N ASN A 34 19.25 28.11 15.85
CA ASN A 34 18.23 27.69 14.87
C ASN A 34 16.97 27.15 15.58
N PRO A 35 15.75 27.46 15.08
CA PRO A 35 14.51 26.87 15.59
C PRO A 35 14.50 25.35 15.37
N VAL A 36 13.74 24.64 16.22
CA VAL A 36 13.34 23.27 15.90
C VAL A 36 12.37 23.33 14.74
N ILE A 37 12.68 22.65 13.63
CA ILE A 37 11.76 22.46 12.52
C ILE A 37 11.77 21.00 12.10
N PHE A 38 10.74 20.26 12.48
CA PHE A 38 10.47 18.96 11.89
C PHE A 38 9.68 19.23 10.61
N TRP A 39 10.40 19.19 9.49
CA TRP A 39 9.81 19.25 8.16
C TRP A 39 9.13 17.92 7.85
N ALA A 40 8.14 17.93 6.97
CA ALA A 40 7.72 16.74 6.25
C ALA A 40 7.68 17.00 4.74
N HIS A 41 8.03 15.99 3.96
CA HIS A 41 7.83 16.00 2.52
C HIS A 41 6.35 15.93 2.20
N TYR A 42 5.86 16.92 1.46
CA TYR A 42 4.46 17.12 1.14
C TYR A 42 4.24 17.17 -0.38
N MET A 43 3.23 16.46 -0.84
CA MET A 43 2.87 16.28 -2.23
C MET A 43 1.63 17.12 -2.60
N PRO A 44 1.77 18.35 -3.12
CA PRO A 44 0.61 19.19 -3.49
C PRO A 44 -0.19 18.66 -4.69
N MET A 45 0.28 17.60 -5.34
CA MET A 45 -0.45 16.83 -6.37
C MET A 45 -1.13 15.57 -5.81
N VAL A 46 -1.11 15.34 -4.49
CA VAL A 46 -1.84 14.27 -3.80
C VAL A 46 -2.81 14.91 -2.77
N PRO A 47 -3.92 15.52 -3.22
CA PRO A 47 -4.99 15.98 -2.32
C PRO A 47 -5.74 14.81 -1.68
N HIS A 48 -6.52 15.07 -0.63
CA HIS A 48 -7.33 14.08 0.11
C HIS A 48 -8.27 13.21 -0.76
N GLY A 49 -8.64 13.68 -1.96
CA GLY A 49 -9.43 12.91 -2.94
C GLY A 49 -8.62 12.01 -3.89
N HIS A 50 -7.30 12.09 -3.90
CA HIS A 50 -6.46 11.33 -4.83
C HIS A 50 -6.40 9.83 -4.46
N MET A 51 -6.79 9.49 -3.22
CA MET A 51 -6.89 8.10 -2.75
C MET A 51 -8.08 7.32 -3.28
N HIS A 52 -9.03 7.98 -3.95
CA HIS A 52 -10.18 7.31 -4.56
C HIS A 52 -9.76 6.48 -5.75
N ALA A 53 -9.45 5.20 -5.49
CA ALA A 53 -9.22 4.15 -6.47
C ALA A 53 -8.44 4.61 -7.70
N HIS A 54 -7.26 5.20 -7.46
CA HIS A 54 -6.36 5.71 -8.49
C HIS A 54 -6.28 4.75 -9.70
N PRO A 55 -6.56 5.20 -10.93
CA PRO A 55 -7.11 4.36 -12.00
C PRO A 55 -6.13 3.37 -12.64
N TYR A 56 -4.88 3.35 -12.18
CA TYR A 56 -3.83 2.41 -12.54
C TYR A 56 -3.88 1.15 -11.67
N SER A 57 -3.27 0.05 -12.12
CA SER A 57 -3.08 -1.17 -11.30
C SER A 57 -2.33 -0.96 -9.97
N GLY A 58 -1.74 0.21 -9.69
CA GLY A 58 -1.21 0.55 -8.36
C GLY A 58 -2.27 0.90 -7.31
N GLY A 59 -3.45 1.39 -7.73
CA GLY A 59 -4.42 2.07 -6.86
C GLY A 59 -5.34 1.17 -6.04
N ASN A 60 -4.82 0.56 -4.98
CA ASN A 60 -5.53 0.59 -3.70
C ASN A 60 -4.67 1.41 -2.75
N HIS A 61 -5.26 2.45 -2.17
CA HIS A 61 -4.73 3.04 -0.96
C HIS A 61 -5.15 2.13 0.18
N ASP A 62 -4.16 1.44 0.72
CA ASP A 62 -4.27 0.40 1.73
C ASP A 62 -4.26 0.96 3.16
N ALA A 63 -4.25 2.29 3.28
CA ALA A 63 -4.84 3.04 4.38
C ALA A 63 -5.75 4.13 3.80
N TRP A 64 -6.70 4.63 4.59
CA TRP A 64 -7.57 5.76 4.23
C TRP A 64 -7.48 6.87 5.29
N PRO A 65 -7.69 8.16 4.95
CA PRO A 65 -7.41 9.28 5.85
C PRO A 65 -8.53 9.52 6.85
N PHE A 66 -8.16 10.00 8.03
CA PHE A 66 -9.17 10.47 8.98
C PHE A 66 -9.71 11.86 8.63
N ASP A 67 -8.90 12.68 7.96
CA ASP A 67 -9.28 13.96 7.36
C ASP A 67 -10.30 13.78 6.24
N ALA A 68 -10.95 14.87 5.83
CA ALA A 68 -11.94 14.84 4.74
C ALA A 68 -11.42 15.57 3.49
N GLN A 69 -11.87 15.14 2.32
CA GLN A 69 -11.75 15.92 1.09
C GLN A 69 -12.78 17.04 1.11
N HIS A 70 -12.32 18.29 1.14
CA HIS A 70 -13.17 19.47 1.16
C HIS A 70 -13.50 19.99 -0.24
N ALA A 71 -14.29 21.07 -0.30
CA ALA A 71 -14.63 21.73 -1.55
C ALA A 71 -13.53 22.72 -2.01
N LEU A 72 -12.73 23.23 -1.07
CA LEU A 72 -11.64 24.18 -1.29
C LEU A 72 -10.31 23.58 -0.81
N LEU A 73 -9.25 23.72 -1.60
CA LEU A 73 -7.91 23.20 -1.22
C LEU A 73 -7.35 23.89 0.03
N GLN A 74 -7.75 25.14 0.30
CA GLN A 74 -7.43 25.83 1.56
C GLN A 74 -7.98 25.08 2.78
N GLU A 75 -9.13 24.42 2.67
CA GLU A 75 -9.77 23.68 3.77
C GLU A 75 -9.06 22.34 4.02
N ASP A 76 -8.63 21.64 2.96
CA ASP A 76 -7.74 20.47 3.05
C ASP A 76 -6.43 20.84 3.79
N TYR A 77 -5.71 21.86 3.29
CA TYR A 77 -4.46 22.36 3.87
C TYR A 77 -4.61 22.90 5.31
N GLU A 78 -5.82 23.30 5.69
CA GLU A 78 -6.15 23.74 7.04
C GLU A 78 -6.31 22.57 8.03
N GLU A 79 -6.77 21.40 7.57
CA GLU A 79 -6.81 20.17 8.38
C GLU A 79 -5.36 19.66 8.56
N ASP A 80 -4.64 19.46 7.45
CA ASP A 80 -3.22 19.09 7.38
C ASP A 80 -2.33 19.87 8.36
N ILE A 81 -2.34 21.22 8.28
CA ILE A 81 -1.45 22.06 9.09
C ILE A 81 -1.74 21.89 10.59
N ARG A 82 -3.01 21.73 10.98
CA ARG A 82 -3.36 21.54 12.41
C ARG A 82 -2.83 20.20 12.90
N GLN A 83 -2.95 19.14 12.10
CA GLN A 83 -2.52 17.80 12.46
C GLN A 83 -1.01 17.59 12.42
N ALA A 84 -0.33 18.22 11.46
CA ALA A 84 1.12 18.34 11.43
C ALA A 84 1.61 19.04 12.70
N LEU A 85 1.04 20.20 13.04
CA LEU A 85 1.41 20.93 14.25
C LEU A 85 1.24 20.07 15.51
N ASP A 86 0.14 19.33 15.65
CA ASP A 86 -0.10 18.44 16.79
C ASP A 86 0.85 17.23 16.82
N SER A 87 1.31 16.74 15.67
CA SER A 87 2.40 15.77 15.57
C SER A 87 3.80 16.36 15.79
N GLY A 88 3.93 17.66 16.08
CA GLY A 88 5.22 18.35 16.15
C GLY A 88 5.88 18.61 14.78
N VAL A 89 5.26 18.20 13.67
CA VAL A 89 5.69 18.62 12.32
C VAL A 89 5.25 20.06 12.13
N ASN A 90 6.21 20.97 12.01
CA ASN A 90 5.95 22.41 11.96
C ASN A 90 6.45 23.06 10.67
N GLY A 91 6.68 22.27 9.61
CA GLY A 91 6.72 22.79 8.26
C GLY A 91 6.59 21.73 7.16
N PHE A 92 6.18 22.16 5.96
CA PHE A 92 6.14 21.31 4.77
C PHE A 92 7.18 21.71 3.72
N GLN A 93 7.81 20.70 3.14
CA GLN A 93 8.55 20.78 1.88
C GLN A 93 7.61 20.45 0.73
N MET A 94 7.20 21.45 -0.04
CA MET A 94 6.18 21.33 -1.09
C MET A 94 6.83 20.96 -2.42
N LEU A 95 6.62 19.73 -2.91
CA LEU A 95 7.30 19.22 -4.11
C LEU A 95 6.82 19.91 -5.41
N ILE A 96 7.78 20.28 -6.28
CA ILE A 96 7.63 20.89 -7.62
C ILE A 96 7.03 22.31 -7.65
N PHE A 97 6.02 22.60 -6.82
CA PHE A 97 5.31 23.88 -6.77
C PHE A 97 4.71 24.16 -5.39
N VAL A 98 4.33 25.42 -5.15
CA VAL A 98 3.65 25.86 -3.92
C VAL A 98 2.37 26.61 -4.30
N PRO A 99 1.18 26.14 -3.90
CA PRO A 99 -0.07 26.91 -4.03
C PRO A 99 -0.09 28.16 -3.14
N GLU A 100 -1.07 29.05 -3.33
CA GLU A 100 -1.33 30.14 -2.35
C GLU A 100 -2.20 29.68 -1.18
N ASP A 101 -3.07 28.71 -1.44
CA ASP A 101 -4.05 28.17 -0.51
C ASP A 101 -3.39 27.69 0.79
N ILE A 102 -2.17 27.11 0.71
CA ILE A 102 -1.35 26.69 1.85
C ILE A 102 -0.86 27.87 2.70
N PHE A 103 -0.55 29.03 2.10
CA PHE A 103 -0.22 30.26 2.83
C PHE A 103 -1.45 30.93 3.43
N GLU A 104 -2.62 30.82 2.80
CA GLU A 104 -3.89 31.29 3.37
C GLU A 104 -4.31 30.43 4.58
N ALA A 105 -4.23 29.10 4.45
CA ALA A 105 -4.38 28.15 5.54
C ALA A 105 -3.41 28.43 6.69
N ALA A 106 -2.09 28.50 6.43
CA ALA A 106 -1.07 28.72 7.45
C ALA A 106 -1.25 30.04 8.21
N ARG A 107 -1.60 31.14 7.51
CA ARG A 107 -1.87 32.45 8.14
C ARG A 107 -3.13 32.40 9.02
N LYS A 108 -4.17 31.66 8.61
CA LYS A 108 -5.40 31.49 9.39
C LYS A 108 -5.18 30.59 10.62
N VAL A 109 -4.58 29.41 10.47
CA VAL A 109 -4.25 28.51 11.59
C VAL A 109 -3.33 29.21 12.60
N ARG A 110 -2.35 29.99 12.14
CA ARG A 110 -1.49 30.80 13.03
C ARG A 110 -2.26 31.90 13.76
N LYS A 111 -3.23 32.54 13.12
CA LYS A 111 -4.11 33.54 13.76
C LYS A 111 -5.00 32.90 14.84
N GLU A 112 -5.45 31.67 14.63
CA GLU A 112 -6.32 30.94 15.55
C GLU A 112 -5.55 30.29 16.73
N THR A 113 -4.36 29.74 16.47
CA THR A 113 -3.60 28.94 17.46
C THR A 113 -2.38 29.66 18.04
N GLY A 114 -1.92 30.75 17.41
CA GLY A 114 -0.64 31.40 17.71
C GLY A 114 0.61 30.65 17.23
N ARG A 115 0.48 29.43 16.72
CA ARG A 115 1.60 28.54 16.35
C ARG A 115 2.18 28.90 14.99
N MET A 116 3.49 28.75 14.83
CA MET A 116 4.16 28.93 13.54
C MET A 116 4.16 27.62 12.76
N PHE A 117 3.85 27.70 11.47
CA PHE A 117 4.05 26.62 10.50
C PHE A 117 4.85 27.14 9.31
N TYR A 118 5.87 26.40 8.89
CA TYR A 118 6.77 26.79 7.81
C TYR A 118 6.41 26.17 6.46
N ILE A 119 6.60 26.92 5.38
CA ILE A 119 6.38 26.48 4.01
C ILE A 119 7.67 26.72 3.25
N SER A 120 8.22 25.67 2.66
CA SER A 120 9.38 25.75 1.77
C SER A 120 9.10 25.01 0.46
N PRO A 121 9.49 25.56 -0.70
CA PRO A 121 9.47 24.79 -1.94
C PRO A 121 10.55 23.71 -1.93
N GLN A 122 10.25 22.56 -2.54
CA GLN A 122 11.22 21.54 -2.93
C GLN A 122 11.22 21.41 -4.46
N TRP A 123 12.13 22.14 -5.11
CA TRP A 123 12.17 22.27 -6.57
C TRP A 123 12.70 21.00 -7.22
N ALA A 124 11.94 20.39 -8.13
CA ALA A 124 12.38 19.18 -8.83
C ALA A 124 13.22 19.49 -10.09
N TYR A 125 14.07 18.53 -10.45
CA TYR A 125 14.73 18.44 -11.77
C TYR A 125 15.65 19.61 -12.12
N ALA A 126 16.32 20.23 -11.14
CA ALA A 126 17.30 21.30 -11.39
C ALA A 126 18.50 20.76 -12.21
N ASN A 127 18.49 21.03 -13.53
CA ASN A 127 19.54 20.61 -14.46
C ASN A 127 19.67 21.62 -15.62
N PRO A 128 20.78 21.63 -16.39
CA PRO A 128 21.02 22.63 -17.43
C PRO A 128 19.97 22.77 -18.54
N LYS A 129 19.06 21.79 -18.73
CA LYS A 129 17.94 21.89 -19.70
C LYS A 129 16.71 22.60 -19.15
N THR A 130 16.55 22.65 -17.83
CA THR A 130 15.38 23.22 -17.11
C THR A 130 15.72 24.48 -16.33
N PHE A 131 17.02 24.80 -16.17
CA PHE A 131 17.53 25.91 -15.37
C PHE A 131 16.76 27.23 -15.53
N GLU A 132 16.45 27.67 -16.75
CA GLU A 132 15.77 28.96 -16.94
C GLU A 132 14.33 28.97 -16.42
N GLU A 133 13.63 27.83 -16.50
CA GLU A 133 12.29 27.66 -15.94
C GLU A 133 12.35 27.50 -14.42
N THR A 134 13.27 26.68 -13.91
CA THR A 134 13.48 26.48 -12.47
C THR A 134 13.88 27.79 -11.78
N GLU A 135 14.82 28.53 -12.36
CA GLU A 135 15.24 29.86 -11.91
C GLU A 135 14.06 30.83 -11.92
N LYS A 136 13.25 30.87 -12.99
CA LYS A 136 12.08 31.74 -13.07
C LYS A 136 11.12 31.46 -11.91
N ARG A 137 10.76 30.19 -11.66
CA ARG A 137 9.87 29.79 -10.56
C ARG A 137 10.44 30.17 -9.19
N ILE A 138 11.76 30.01 -8.99
CA ILE A 138 12.47 30.43 -7.77
C ILE A 138 12.38 31.95 -7.54
N VAL A 139 12.59 32.75 -8.59
CA VAL A 139 12.50 34.22 -8.53
C VAL A 139 11.07 34.66 -8.22
N GLU A 140 10.08 34.13 -8.94
CA GLU A 140 8.66 34.45 -8.76
C GLU A 140 8.19 34.13 -7.32
N PHE A 141 8.63 33.00 -6.75
CA PHE A 141 8.36 32.66 -5.34
C PHE A 141 9.08 33.61 -4.37
N TYR A 142 10.37 33.86 -4.57
CA TYR A 142 11.18 34.71 -3.68
C TYR A 142 10.64 36.15 -3.60
N GLU A 143 10.29 36.75 -4.74
CA GLU A 143 9.75 38.12 -4.78
C GLU A 143 8.38 38.21 -4.11
N LYS A 144 7.52 37.20 -4.33
CA LYS A 144 6.16 37.14 -3.79
C LYS A 144 6.11 36.95 -2.27
N HIS A 145 6.95 36.06 -1.73
CA HIS A 145 6.96 35.71 -0.30
C HIS A 145 8.15 36.32 0.46
N LEU A 146 8.79 37.38 -0.07
CA LEU A 146 10.00 38.00 0.47
C LEU A 146 9.93 38.36 1.96
N ASN A 147 8.74 38.76 2.43
CA ASN A 147 8.47 39.14 3.82
C ASN A 147 7.43 38.22 4.49
N ASP A 148 7.08 37.08 3.90
CA ASP A 148 6.10 36.18 4.50
C ASP A 148 6.75 35.38 5.64
N PRO A 149 6.27 35.50 6.89
CA PRO A 149 6.88 34.86 8.05
C PRO A 149 6.72 33.33 8.07
N HIS A 150 5.96 32.75 7.15
CA HIS A 150 5.85 31.30 6.96
C HIS A 150 6.99 30.73 6.09
N VAL A 151 7.72 31.55 5.31
CA VAL A 151 8.93 31.06 4.62
C VAL A 151 10.10 31.01 5.61
N TYR A 152 10.78 29.86 5.69
CA TYR A 152 11.92 29.71 6.60
C TYR A 152 13.14 30.50 6.12
N MET A 153 13.71 31.30 7.03
CA MET A 153 14.86 32.15 6.79
C MET A 153 16.06 31.70 7.62
N LYS A 154 17.19 31.41 6.97
CA LYS A 154 18.50 31.20 7.62
C LYS A 154 19.46 32.33 7.25
N ASP A 155 20.06 32.96 8.26
CA ASP A 155 21.02 34.07 8.12
C ASP A 155 20.50 35.24 7.23
N GLY A 156 19.17 35.44 7.17
CA GLY A 156 18.53 36.44 6.31
C GLY A 156 18.34 36.03 4.84
N SER A 157 18.53 34.74 4.50
CA SER A 157 18.17 34.15 3.21
C SER A 157 17.02 33.15 3.34
N GLN A 158 16.11 33.07 2.36
CA GLN A 158 15.14 32.00 2.25
C GLN A 158 15.86 30.67 2.02
N VAL A 159 15.46 29.59 2.69
CA VAL A 159 15.94 28.24 2.40
C VAL A 159 14.93 27.55 1.49
N HIS A 160 15.38 27.07 0.33
CA HIS A 160 14.59 26.27 -0.62
C HIS A 160 15.28 24.91 -0.80
N PHE A 161 14.51 23.83 -0.90
CA PHE A 161 15.03 22.48 -1.12
C PHE A 161 15.04 22.13 -2.62
N VAL A 162 15.86 21.16 -3.05
CA VAL A 162 16.02 20.80 -4.47
C VAL A 162 16.10 19.28 -4.68
N TRP A 163 14.96 18.72 -5.12
CA TRP A 163 14.78 17.30 -5.46
C TRP A 163 15.37 16.96 -6.83
N GLU A 164 16.04 15.80 -6.91
CA GLU A 164 16.59 15.21 -8.15
C GLU A 164 17.29 16.19 -9.10
N SER A 165 18.38 16.79 -8.64
CA SER A 165 19.33 17.45 -9.54
C SER A 165 20.13 16.42 -10.36
N ALA A 166 20.54 16.78 -11.58
CA ALA A 166 21.40 15.90 -12.38
C ALA A 166 22.81 15.74 -11.79
N LYS A 167 23.31 16.78 -11.10
CA LYS A 167 24.52 16.81 -10.27
C LYS A 167 24.38 17.90 -9.20
N ILE A 168 25.02 17.71 -8.04
CA ILE A 168 25.06 18.74 -6.99
C ILE A 168 25.75 20.03 -7.49
N SER A 169 26.72 19.92 -8.42
CA SER A 169 27.35 21.05 -9.11
C SER A 169 26.36 21.93 -9.88
N ASP A 170 25.26 21.35 -10.36
CA ASP A 170 24.28 22.05 -11.18
C ASP A 170 23.39 22.92 -10.27
N VAL A 171 23.10 22.45 -9.05
CA VAL A 171 22.44 23.25 -8.00
C VAL A 171 23.37 24.38 -7.52
N ALA A 172 24.67 24.11 -7.35
CA ALA A 172 25.65 25.15 -7.02
C ALA A 172 25.76 26.24 -8.10
N ALA A 173 25.70 25.87 -9.39
CA ALA A 173 25.68 26.84 -10.49
C ALA A 173 24.41 27.70 -10.50
N LEU A 174 23.24 27.10 -10.26
CA LEU A 174 21.97 27.83 -10.13
C LEU A 174 21.96 28.74 -8.90
N GLN A 175 22.44 28.24 -7.75
CA GLN A 175 22.64 29.01 -6.52
C GLN A 175 23.50 30.25 -6.76
N LYS A 176 24.62 30.12 -7.50
CA LYS A 176 25.46 31.26 -7.88
C LYS A 176 24.72 32.24 -8.79
N LYS A 177 23.99 31.76 -9.80
CA LYS A 177 23.20 32.63 -10.72
C LYS A 177 22.17 33.48 -9.97
N LEU A 178 21.55 32.93 -8.93
CA LEU A 178 20.62 33.66 -8.04
C LEU A 178 21.34 34.69 -7.15
N GLN A 179 22.52 34.34 -6.62
CA GLN A 179 23.35 35.27 -5.83
C GLN A 179 23.91 36.43 -6.68
N ASP A 180 24.32 36.17 -7.91
CA ASP A 180 24.78 37.19 -8.86
C ASP A 180 23.66 38.16 -9.28
N LYS A 181 22.38 37.77 -9.09
CA LYS A 181 21.19 38.64 -9.17
C LYS A 181 20.85 39.37 -7.86
N GLY A 182 21.62 39.18 -6.79
CA GLY A 182 21.41 39.79 -5.48
C GLY A 182 20.32 39.13 -4.62
N LEU A 183 19.83 37.94 -5.00
CA LEU A 183 18.73 37.26 -4.32
C LEU A 183 19.22 36.51 -3.09
N LYS A 184 18.55 36.71 -1.95
CA LYS A 184 18.91 36.08 -0.67
C LYS A 184 18.27 34.70 -0.55
N ILE A 185 18.81 33.74 -1.31
CA ILE A 185 18.31 32.36 -1.38
C ILE A 185 19.45 31.38 -1.06
N VAL A 186 19.14 30.34 -0.29
CA VAL A 186 19.98 29.15 -0.08
C VAL A 186 19.26 27.94 -0.68
N LEU A 187 19.88 27.29 -1.66
CA LEU A 187 19.42 26.01 -2.20
C LEU A 187 20.03 24.85 -1.40
N ALA A 188 19.18 23.96 -0.90
CA ALA A 188 19.55 22.74 -0.19
C ALA A 188 19.27 21.51 -1.11
N PRO A 189 20.29 20.93 -1.77
CA PRO A 189 20.10 19.77 -2.62
C PRO A 189 19.88 18.49 -1.82
N THR A 190 19.10 17.57 -2.37
CA THR A 190 18.88 16.22 -1.81
C THR A 190 20.09 15.31 -2.00
N ILE A 191 20.52 14.63 -0.94
CA ILE A 191 21.65 13.69 -0.93
C ILE A 191 21.20 12.33 -0.35
N ARG A 192 21.34 11.25 -1.13
CA ARG A 192 20.83 9.90 -0.82
C ARG A 192 21.82 8.96 -0.10
N SER A 193 22.92 9.49 0.45
CA SER A 193 23.88 8.71 1.26
C SER A 193 24.63 9.62 2.23
N LEU A 194 24.86 9.14 3.46
CA LEU A 194 25.71 9.80 4.45
C LEU A 194 27.20 9.83 4.05
N THR A 195 27.63 8.87 3.21
CA THR A 195 29.01 8.74 2.72
C THR A 195 29.24 9.43 1.36
N SER A 196 28.32 10.31 0.94
CA SER A 196 28.44 11.05 -0.33
C SER A 196 29.65 12.01 -0.32
N PRO A 197 30.51 12.01 -1.36
CA PRO A 197 31.60 12.98 -1.47
C PRO A 197 31.15 14.44 -1.50
N ASP A 198 29.91 14.73 -1.93
CA ASP A 198 29.36 16.09 -1.90
C ASP A 198 28.97 16.56 -0.47
N LEU A 199 29.11 15.71 0.56
CA LEU A 199 29.06 16.09 1.98
C LEU A 199 30.46 16.31 2.62
N GLU A 200 31.56 16.10 1.89
CA GLU A 200 32.89 16.39 2.41
C GLU A 200 33.08 17.91 2.61
N PRO A 201 33.60 18.40 3.76
CA PRO A 201 33.73 19.84 4.02
C PRO A 201 34.55 20.61 2.97
N ALA A 202 35.55 19.97 2.36
CA ALA A 202 36.31 20.54 1.25
C ALA A 202 35.46 20.73 -0.02
N ARG A 203 34.56 19.77 -0.29
CA ARG A 203 33.66 19.79 -1.45
C ARG A 203 32.47 20.73 -1.26
N ILE A 204 31.93 20.81 -0.05
CA ILE A 204 30.94 21.83 0.35
C ILE A 204 31.51 23.24 0.12
N ALA A 205 32.77 23.48 0.52
CA ALA A 205 33.43 24.76 0.32
C ALA A 205 33.74 25.08 -1.15
N ASP A 206 34.23 24.10 -1.92
CA ASP A 206 34.46 24.19 -3.38
C ASP A 206 33.19 24.57 -4.16
N LEU A 207 32.06 23.95 -3.82
CA LEU A 207 30.76 24.25 -4.42
C LEU A 207 30.05 25.47 -3.82
N GLY A 208 30.56 26.06 -2.73
CA GLY A 208 29.93 27.18 -2.02
C GLY A 208 28.55 26.84 -1.41
N LEU A 209 28.29 25.56 -1.09
CA LEU A 209 27.02 25.12 -0.53
C LEU A 209 26.86 25.60 0.92
N ARG A 210 25.63 26.01 1.28
CA ARG A 210 25.28 26.47 2.64
C ARG A 210 24.26 25.58 3.36
N ALA A 211 23.65 24.65 2.63
CA ALA A 211 22.74 23.65 3.16
C ALA A 211 22.70 22.41 2.25
N ALA A 212 22.19 21.30 2.78
CA ALA A 212 21.74 20.12 2.03
C ALA A 212 20.70 19.35 2.86
N GLU A 213 19.92 18.49 2.22
CA GLU A 213 19.02 17.56 2.91
C GLU A 213 19.46 16.11 2.67
N GLY A 214 19.29 15.25 3.67
CA GLY A 214 19.45 13.81 3.53
C GLY A 214 18.16 13.17 3.05
N TRP A 215 18.22 12.14 2.20
CA TRP A 215 17.05 11.37 1.80
C TRP A 215 17.30 9.87 1.82
N MET A 216 16.83 9.23 2.89
CA MET A 216 16.96 7.81 3.19
C MET A 216 15.62 7.30 3.71
N HIS A 217 15.24 6.09 3.29
CA HIS A 217 13.92 5.50 3.53
C HIS A 217 13.85 4.57 4.75
N GLY A 218 14.99 4.37 5.43
CA GLY A 218 15.11 3.56 6.64
C GLY A 218 16.05 4.21 7.65
N ALA A 219 16.18 3.59 8.82
CA ALA A 219 17.03 4.10 9.88
C ALA A 219 18.52 4.01 9.50
N PRO A 220 19.33 5.04 9.79
CA PRO A 220 20.77 4.96 9.58
C PRO A 220 21.40 4.03 10.62
N GLU A 221 22.19 3.06 10.17
CA GLU A 221 22.83 2.06 11.03
C GLU A 221 24.33 2.39 11.23
N GLY A 222 24.89 2.05 12.41
CA GLY A 222 26.32 2.20 12.69
C GLY A 222 26.79 3.63 13.04
N GLU A 223 28.05 3.92 12.73
CA GLU A 223 28.76 5.16 13.13
C GLU A 223 28.65 6.30 12.11
N GLU A 224 28.09 6.05 10.92
CA GLU A 224 28.04 7.04 9.82
C GLU A 224 27.36 8.37 10.21
N PRO A 225 26.23 8.40 10.97
CA PRO A 225 25.63 9.65 11.43
C PRO A 225 26.57 10.47 12.32
N ARG A 226 27.34 9.82 13.21
CA ARG A 226 28.29 10.49 14.09
C ARG A 226 29.46 11.05 13.28
N ALA A 227 30.06 10.23 12.42
CA ALA A 227 31.18 10.64 11.57
C ALA A 227 30.82 11.83 10.66
N LEU A 228 29.61 11.84 10.06
CA LEU A 228 29.12 12.98 9.30
C LEU A 228 28.94 14.23 10.17
N THR A 229 28.34 14.07 11.36
CA THR A 229 28.11 15.19 12.30
C THR A 229 29.43 15.83 12.75
N GLU A 230 30.42 15.02 13.10
CA GLU A 230 31.77 15.48 13.49
C GLU A 230 32.50 16.17 12.33
N SER A 231 32.35 15.65 11.11
CA SER A 231 32.89 16.26 9.88
C SER A 231 32.28 17.64 9.60
N LEU A 232 30.95 17.77 9.67
CA LEU A 232 30.21 19.02 9.43
C LEU A 232 30.36 20.05 10.56
N ALA A 233 30.74 19.62 11.77
CA ALA A 233 31.07 20.53 12.88
C ALA A 233 32.44 21.23 12.71
N GLY A 234 33.26 20.81 11.74
CA GLY A 234 34.56 21.41 11.47
C GLY A 234 34.49 22.86 10.96
N PRO A 235 35.54 23.68 11.17
CA PRO A 235 35.51 25.12 10.84
C PRO A 235 35.28 25.42 9.35
N THR A 236 35.62 24.48 8.46
CA THR A 236 35.39 24.59 7.01
C THR A 236 33.91 24.49 6.62
N ALA A 237 33.10 23.79 7.42
CA ALA A 237 31.65 23.64 7.25
C ALA A 237 30.83 24.44 8.29
N GLY A 238 31.50 25.29 9.08
CA GLY A 238 30.90 26.04 10.18
C GLY A 238 29.70 26.89 9.73
N GLY A 239 28.50 26.49 10.16
CA GLY A 239 27.24 27.16 9.81
C GLY A 239 26.51 26.58 8.59
N PHE A 240 26.98 25.47 8.01
CA PHE A 240 26.24 24.65 7.06
C PHE A 240 24.96 24.06 7.72
N LEU A 241 23.85 24.03 6.99
CA LEU A 241 22.60 23.39 7.45
C LEU A 241 22.42 22.02 6.77
N TYR A 242 22.71 20.94 7.48
CA TYR A 242 22.27 19.61 7.06
C TYR A 242 20.93 19.27 7.72
N VAL A 243 19.94 18.88 6.91
CA VAL A 243 18.62 18.41 7.35
C VAL A 243 18.52 16.91 7.05
N PRO A 244 18.87 16.00 7.98
CA PRO A 244 18.76 14.57 7.76
C PRO A 244 17.29 14.12 7.68
N SER A 245 17.04 13.04 6.94
CA SER A 245 15.73 12.41 6.87
C SER A 245 15.47 11.47 8.04
N ILE A 246 14.17 11.36 8.33
CA ILE A 246 13.56 10.31 9.13
C ILE A 246 12.42 9.69 8.30
N ALA A 247 12.19 8.41 8.47
CA ALA A 247 11.07 7.70 7.84
C ALA A 247 10.48 6.70 8.85
N ALA A 248 9.22 6.32 8.66
CA ALA A 248 8.68 5.16 9.36
C ALA A 248 9.17 3.82 8.77
N GLY A 249 9.72 3.86 7.55
CA GLY A 249 9.81 2.78 6.58
C GLY A 249 9.23 3.30 5.25
N TYR A 250 9.20 2.48 4.20
CA TYR A 250 8.76 2.94 2.87
C TYR A 250 8.20 1.78 2.04
N ASP A 251 7.15 2.04 1.26
CA ASP A 251 6.47 1.06 0.40
C ASP A 251 5.83 1.75 -0.80
N SER A 252 6.62 1.94 -1.87
CA SER A 252 6.14 2.50 -3.13
C SER A 252 5.58 1.46 -4.09
N SER A 253 5.27 0.25 -3.63
CA SER A 253 4.61 -0.77 -4.47
C SER A 253 3.17 -0.41 -4.87
N ASN A 254 2.59 0.60 -4.23
CA ASN A 254 1.35 1.25 -4.68
C ASN A 254 1.56 2.12 -5.95
N ARG A 255 2.81 2.38 -6.41
CA ARG A 255 3.09 3.16 -7.63
C ARG A 255 3.20 2.31 -8.91
N PRO A 256 2.83 2.89 -10.07
CA PRO A 256 3.18 2.36 -11.39
C PRO A 256 4.70 2.32 -11.60
N GLY A 257 5.27 1.16 -11.94
CA GLY A 257 6.67 1.04 -12.37
C GLY A 257 7.74 1.26 -11.30
N GLN A 258 7.34 1.58 -10.07
CA GLN A 258 8.17 1.71 -8.87
C GLN A 258 7.65 0.70 -7.85
N PHE A 259 8.53 -0.02 -7.16
CA PHE A 259 8.14 -1.14 -6.29
C PHE A 259 9.18 -1.35 -5.18
N ILE A 260 9.60 -0.24 -4.59
CA ILE A 260 10.54 -0.21 -3.47
C ILE A 260 9.80 -0.61 -2.20
N HIS A 261 10.44 -1.44 -1.37
CA HIS A 261 10.02 -1.67 0.02
C HIS A 261 11.23 -1.62 0.94
N VAL A 262 11.15 -0.79 1.99
CA VAL A 262 12.16 -0.62 3.03
C VAL A 262 11.51 -0.89 4.40
N PRO A 263 12.14 -1.71 5.28
CA PRO A 263 11.54 -2.14 6.54
C PRO A 263 11.07 -1.02 7.47
N PHE A 264 9.82 -1.13 7.90
CA PHE A 264 9.23 -0.35 9.00
C PHE A 264 9.68 -0.89 10.37
N ARG A 265 9.82 -2.22 10.49
CA ARG A 265 10.12 -2.93 11.74
C ARG A 265 9.15 -2.49 12.86
N GLY A 266 7.87 -2.36 12.52
CA GLY A 266 6.86 -1.72 13.37
C GLY A 266 7.04 -0.20 13.44
N VAL A 267 7.22 0.34 14.65
CA VAL A 267 7.63 1.76 14.87
C VAL A 267 9.14 1.93 15.06
N ARG A 268 9.90 0.82 15.06
CA ARG A 268 11.34 0.81 15.38
C ARG A 268 12.15 1.68 14.43
N THR A 269 11.91 1.61 13.12
CA THR A 269 12.63 2.42 12.13
C THR A 269 12.48 3.93 12.41
N LEU A 270 11.28 4.40 12.76
CA LEU A 270 11.05 5.81 13.11
C LEU A 270 11.77 6.20 14.42
N VAL A 271 11.60 5.39 15.47
CA VAL A 271 12.15 5.66 16.80
C VAL A 271 13.68 5.64 16.79
N ASP A 272 14.30 4.67 16.14
CA ASP A 272 15.76 4.54 16.09
C ASP A 272 16.38 5.65 15.20
N SER A 273 15.68 6.11 14.14
CA SER A 273 16.06 7.28 13.35
C SER A 273 16.02 8.59 14.16
N LEU A 274 14.89 8.84 14.82
CA LEU A 274 14.68 10.04 15.64
C LEU A 274 15.66 10.10 16.82
N ARG A 275 15.82 9.00 17.56
CA ARG A 275 16.79 8.90 18.65
C ARG A 275 18.20 9.24 18.15
N THR A 276 18.61 8.70 17.02
CA THR A 276 19.95 8.94 16.44
C THR A 276 20.17 10.43 16.17
N TRP A 277 19.35 11.06 15.33
CA TRP A 277 19.58 12.46 14.95
C TRP A 277 19.35 13.46 16.09
N VAL A 278 18.33 13.26 16.93
CA VAL A 278 18.09 14.15 18.08
C VAL A 278 19.19 14.03 19.13
N SER A 279 19.75 12.83 19.36
CA SER A 279 20.90 12.65 20.27
C SER A 279 22.20 13.29 19.76
N LEU A 280 22.34 13.42 18.44
CA LEU A 280 23.42 14.17 17.77
C LEU A 280 23.17 15.69 17.74
N GLY A 281 22.07 16.17 18.32
CA GLY A 281 21.77 17.60 18.46
C GLY A 281 21.07 18.24 17.24
N TYR A 282 20.61 17.45 16.27
CA TYR A 282 19.87 17.99 15.12
C TYR A 282 18.51 18.54 15.56
N ARG A 283 18.29 19.82 15.26
CA ARG A 283 17.02 20.51 15.49
C ARG A 283 16.14 20.59 14.24
N GLN A 284 16.66 20.23 13.07
CA GLN A 284 15.89 20.16 11.84
C GLN A 284 16.05 18.80 11.19
N LEU A 285 14.92 18.15 10.94
CA LEU A 285 14.78 16.82 10.35
C LEU A 285 13.72 16.90 9.23
N VAL A 286 13.73 15.97 8.28
CA VAL A 286 12.64 15.83 7.29
C VAL A 286 12.00 14.45 7.32
N LEU A 287 10.68 14.41 7.55
CA LEU A 287 9.87 13.21 7.49
C LEU A 287 9.51 12.84 6.04
N VAL A 288 9.84 11.62 5.66
CA VAL A 288 9.53 11.02 4.35
C VAL A 288 8.46 9.93 4.57
N THR A 289 7.17 10.15 4.32
CA THR A 289 6.46 11.34 3.77
C THR A 289 5.23 11.69 4.64
N TRP A 290 4.52 12.79 4.33
CA TRP A 290 3.28 13.18 5.04
C TRP A 290 2.00 12.63 4.39
N ASN A 291 1.75 13.02 3.13
CA ASN A 291 0.52 12.72 2.36
C ASN A 291 0.83 11.94 1.07
N ASP A 292 1.77 10.98 1.10
CA ASP A 292 2.07 10.14 -0.07
C ASP A 292 1.84 8.64 0.21
N PRO A 293 0.56 8.19 0.23
CA PRO A 293 0.19 6.79 0.37
C PRO A 293 0.46 5.97 -0.90
N GLN A 294 0.96 6.61 -1.98
CA GLN A 294 1.56 5.87 -3.08
C GLN A 294 2.99 5.42 -2.74
N GLU A 295 3.67 6.06 -1.77
CA GLU A 295 5.04 5.75 -1.37
C GLU A 295 5.23 5.24 0.07
N SER A 296 4.32 5.51 1.01
CA SER A 296 4.34 4.87 2.33
C SER A 296 2.95 4.76 2.98
N LEU A 297 2.45 5.85 3.55
CA LEU A 297 1.18 5.95 4.27
C LEU A 297 0.80 7.44 4.42
N GLU A 298 -0.41 7.70 4.91
CA GLU A 298 -0.80 9.04 5.37
C GLU A 298 -0.83 9.14 6.90
N ILE A 299 -0.53 10.35 7.38
CA ILE A 299 -0.29 10.67 8.78
C ILE A 299 -1.31 11.74 9.20
N PRO A 300 -2.45 11.38 9.82
CA PRO A 300 -2.92 10.06 10.27
C PRO A 300 -3.79 9.32 9.24
N SER A 301 -4.03 8.04 9.49
CA SER A 301 -4.85 7.17 8.63
C SER A 301 -5.31 5.91 9.36
N SER A 302 -6.12 5.07 8.70
CA SER A 302 -6.53 3.76 9.23
C SER A 302 -5.39 2.79 9.56
N ARG A 303 -4.16 3.04 9.08
CA ARG A 303 -2.92 2.39 9.57
C ARG A 303 -2.26 3.16 10.71
N ASN A 304 -2.15 4.47 10.59
CA ASN A 304 -1.53 5.34 11.60
C ASN A 304 -2.61 6.09 12.40
N ILE A 305 -3.10 5.47 13.46
CA ILE A 305 -4.06 6.06 14.41
C ILE A 305 -3.28 6.94 15.41
N TRP A 306 -2.74 8.03 14.87
CA TRP A 306 -1.81 8.99 15.50
C TRP A 306 -0.55 8.40 16.14
N GLY A 307 -0.23 7.11 15.98
CA GLY A 307 0.95 6.48 16.57
C GLY A 307 2.27 7.13 16.16
N HIS A 308 2.47 7.39 14.86
CA HIS A 308 3.61 8.17 14.40
C HIS A 308 3.55 9.64 14.85
N ASN A 309 2.34 10.21 14.96
CA ASN A 309 2.16 11.60 15.34
C ASN A 309 2.64 11.87 16.78
N GLU A 310 2.31 10.98 17.72
CA GLU A 310 2.77 11.07 19.11
C GLU A 310 4.29 10.83 19.23
N ILE A 311 4.87 9.94 18.42
CA ILE A 311 6.32 9.71 18.36
C ILE A 311 7.05 10.97 17.87
N LEU A 312 6.60 11.57 16.77
CA LEU A 312 7.15 12.80 16.22
C LEU A 312 7.03 13.96 17.22
N SER A 313 5.88 14.07 17.89
CA SER A 313 5.62 15.11 18.89
C SER A 313 6.57 14.99 20.09
N PHE A 314 6.74 13.76 20.63
CA PHE A 314 7.70 13.46 21.69
C PHE A 314 9.12 13.90 21.33
N PHE A 315 9.64 13.46 20.18
CA PHE A 315 11.01 13.79 19.77
C PHE A 315 11.20 15.26 19.36
N HIS A 316 10.16 15.94 18.87
CA HIS A 316 10.19 17.39 18.66
C HIS A 316 10.34 18.15 20.00
N GLY A 317 9.66 17.69 21.05
CA GLY A 317 9.85 18.20 22.42
C GLY A 317 11.29 18.01 22.91
N VAL A 318 11.84 16.80 22.74
CA VAL A 318 13.22 16.48 23.14
C VAL A 318 14.25 17.29 22.35
N ALA A 319 14.06 17.54 21.05
CA ALA A 319 14.89 18.45 20.25
C ALA A 319 14.75 19.94 20.63
N GLY A 320 13.64 20.28 21.30
CA GLY A 320 13.33 21.58 21.89
C GLY A 320 14.18 21.88 23.11
N ASP A 321 13.89 21.22 24.23
CA ASP A 321 14.47 21.51 25.55
C ASP A 321 15.03 20.27 26.27
N GLY A 322 15.13 19.13 25.58
CA GLY A 322 15.62 17.87 26.14
C GLY A 322 14.60 17.15 27.04
N GLN A 323 13.31 17.48 26.95
CA GLN A 323 12.26 16.88 27.77
C GLN A 323 11.07 16.38 26.93
N SER A 324 10.30 15.45 27.50
CA SER A 324 8.99 15.08 26.95
C SER A 324 8.06 16.32 26.92
N PRO A 325 7.27 16.52 25.84
CA PRO A 325 6.29 17.59 25.76
C PRO A 325 5.01 17.28 26.54
N PHE A 326 4.77 16.01 26.90
CA PHE A 326 3.47 15.57 27.41
C PHE A 326 3.30 15.81 28.92
N ALA A 327 2.11 16.24 29.32
CA ALA A 327 1.69 16.31 30.72
C ALA A 327 1.42 14.92 31.30
N ASP A 328 0.84 14.03 30.48
CA ASP A 328 0.48 12.64 30.82
C ASP A 328 1.21 11.65 29.91
N SER A 329 1.45 10.44 30.40
CA SER A 329 2.21 9.42 29.68
C SER A 329 1.41 8.87 28.48
N LYS A 330 2.07 8.79 27.31
CA LYS A 330 1.50 8.20 26.08
C LYS A 330 2.00 6.77 25.86
N VAL A 331 1.23 5.97 25.13
CA VAL A 331 1.62 4.62 24.72
C VAL A 331 1.21 4.40 23.27
N VAL A 332 2.20 4.14 22.42
CA VAL A 332 1.98 3.77 21.01
C VAL A 332 2.20 2.27 20.86
N VAL A 333 1.34 1.59 20.11
CA VAL A 333 1.50 0.17 19.78
C VAL A 333 1.66 -0.05 18.28
N SER A 334 2.39 -1.10 17.90
CA SER A 334 2.60 -1.47 16.51
C SER A 334 2.68 -2.99 16.30
N TYR A 335 2.03 -3.47 15.25
CA TYR A 335 1.89 -4.88 14.91
C TYR A 335 1.43 -5.00 13.44
N PRO A 336 1.64 -6.13 12.77
CA PRO A 336 1.37 -6.25 11.34
C PRO A 336 -0.13 -6.19 11.01
N VAL A 337 -0.49 -5.55 9.89
CA VAL A 337 -1.86 -5.57 9.32
C VAL A 337 -2.16 -6.97 8.75
N GLU A 338 -1.18 -7.54 8.06
CA GLU A 338 -1.17 -8.93 7.62
C GLU A 338 0.13 -9.58 8.08
N CYS A 339 0.02 -10.73 8.75
CA CYS A 339 1.17 -11.57 9.07
C CYS A 339 1.13 -12.81 8.15
N MET A 340 2.29 -13.23 7.67
CA MET A 340 2.35 -14.36 6.75
C MET A 340 2.38 -15.67 7.56
N ALA A 341 1.53 -16.62 7.19
CA ALA A 341 1.44 -17.89 7.88
C ALA A 341 2.75 -18.68 7.72
N GLY A 342 3.50 -18.84 8.82
CA GLY A 342 4.87 -19.38 8.84
C GLY A 342 5.97 -18.38 9.24
N ASP A 343 5.64 -17.09 9.34
CA ASP A 343 6.50 -16.06 9.96
C ASP A 343 6.20 -15.88 11.46
N GLU A 344 7.06 -15.13 12.14
CA GLU A 344 6.76 -14.59 13.46
C GLU A 344 5.82 -13.38 13.36
N PHE A 345 4.68 -13.45 14.06
CA PHE A 345 3.87 -12.29 14.38
C PHE A 345 4.60 -11.47 15.45
N PHE A 346 4.76 -10.16 15.23
CA PHE A 346 5.34 -9.26 16.23
C PHE A 346 4.28 -8.35 16.88
N PHE A 347 4.53 -7.94 18.11
CA PHE A 347 3.80 -6.85 18.76
C PHE A 347 4.76 -5.96 19.53
N GLN A 348 4.66 -4.65 19.32
CA GLN A 348 5.46 -3.61 19.95
C GLN A 348 4.59 -2.73 20.84
N VAL A 349 5.14 -2.31 21.98
CA VAL A 349 4.55 -1.30 22.87
C VAL A 349 5.63 -0.28 23.22
N LEU A 350 5.48 0.94 22.72
CA LEU A 350 6.36 2.07 22.97
C LEU A 350 5.74 2.96 24.06
N GLY A 351 6.30 2.88 25.27
CA GLY A 351 5.97 3.80 26.37
C GLY A 351 6.69 5.13 26.19
N LEU A 352 5.94 6.24 26.17
CA LEU A 352 6.44 7.60 26.07
C LEU A 352 6.15 8.32 27.41
N PRO A 353 7.16 8.56 28.27
CA PRO A 353 6.91 9.10 29.61
C PRO A 353 6.45 10.56 29.57
N ALA A 354 5.59 10.92 30.53
CA ALA A 354 5.28 12.32 30.84
C ALA A 354 6.53 13.12 31.26
N ARG A 355 6.46 14.45 31.12
CA ARG A 355 7.56 15.37 31.44
C ARG A 355 8.06 15.20 32.89
N GLY A 356 9.34 14.91 33.04
CA GLY A 356 9.99 14.72 34.34
C GLY A 356 9.65 13.40 35.05
N LYS A 357 9.00 12.44 34.38
CA LYS A 357 8.76 11.09 34.91
C LYS A 357 9.82 10.11 34.45
N ASN A 358 10.09 9.10 35.28
CA ASN A 358 11.06 8.03 35.03
C ASN A 358 10.38 6.69 35.33
N LEU A 359 10.00 5.96 34.28
CA LEU A 359 8.96 4.93 34.33
C LEU A 359 9.43 3.55 33.87
N GLU A 360 9.05 2.52 34.61
CA GLU A 360 9.00 1.14 34.13
C GLU A 360 7.65 0.86 33.46
N TRP A 361 7.65 -0.06 32.50
CA TRP A 361 6.47 -0.45 31.71
C TRP A 361 6.32 -1.97 31.67
N ARG A 362 5.08 -2.46 31.68
CA ARG A 362 4.77 -3.86 31.35
C ARG A 362 3.52 -3.93 30.49
N ALA A 363 3.52 -4.84 29.52
CA ALA A 363 2.41 -5.06 28.62
C ALA A 363 1.98 -6.53 28.63
N GLN A 364 0.66 -6.74 28.46
CA GLN A 364 0.07 -8.02 28.11
C GLN A 364 -0.80 -7.83 26.88
N VAL A 365 -0.63 -8.68 25.87
CA VAL A 365 -1.47 -8.72 24.67
C VAL A 365 -2.14 -10.08 24.61
N ALA A 366 -3.47 -10.11 24.52
CA ALA A 366 -4.22 -11.30 24.18
C ALA A 366 -4.56 -11.25 22.68
N LEU A 367 -4.05 -12.22 21.91
CA LEU A 367 -4.40 -12.39 20.51
C LEU A 367 -5.57 -13.39 20.45
N HIS A 368 -6.78 -12.88 20.24
CA HIS A 368 -8.01 -13.66 20.16
C HIS A 368 -8.19 -14.21 18.74
N PRO A 369 -8.22 -15.53 18.52
CA PRO A 369 -8.51 -16.11 17.20
C PRO A 369 -9.87 -15.69 16.65
N VAL A 370 -9.92 -15.49 15.33
CA VAL A 370 -11.13 -15.15 14.57
C VAL A 370 -11.29 -16.18 13.45
N GLY A 371 -12.52 -16.58 13.11
CA GLY A 371 -12.77 -17.60 12.09
C GLY A 371 -12.50 -19.03 12.56
N VAL A 372 -12.51 -19.29 13.86
CA VAL A 372 -12.39 -20.64 14.46
C VAL A 372 -13.42 -20.80 15.57
N ALA A 373 -13.80 -22.04 15.87
CA ALA A 373 -14.62 -22.34 17.05
C ALA A 373 -13.86 -21.99 18.36
N ASP A 374 -14.58 -21.47 19.36
CA ASP A 374 -14.04 -20.80 20.57
C ASP A 374 -13.02 -21.61 21.40
N ALA A 375 -12.95 -22.93 21.19
CA ALA A 375 -12.16 -23.88 21.97
C ALA A 375 -10.64 -23.65 21.99
N ARG A 376 -10.08 -22.73 21.17
CA ARG A 376 -8.63 -22.46 21.12
C ARG A 376 -8.14 -21.46 22.18
N GLY A 377 -9.00 -20.58 22.68
CA GLY A 377 -8.59 -19.48 23.58
C GLY A 377 -7.65 -18.45 22.93
N ALA A 378 -7.23 -17.43 23.69
CA ALA A 378 -6.33 -16.40 23.22
C ALA A 378 -4.85 -16.74 23.46
N VAL A 379 -3.98 -16.40 22.52
CA VAL A 379 -2.51 -16.48 22.71
C VAL A 379 -2.06 -15.26 23.51
N ILE A 380 -1.44 -15.48 24.67
CA ILE A 380 -1.06 -14.40 25.59
C ILE A 380 0.43 -14.08 25.47
N LEU A 381 0.74 -12.89 24.94
CA LEU A 381 2.08 -12.32 24.90
C LEU A 381 2.30 -11.37 26.08
N ARG A 382 3.52 -11.31 26.60
CA ARG A 382 3.91 -10.42 27.72
C ARG A 382 5.33 -9.91 27.53
N SER A 383 5.58 -8.67 27.94
CA SER A 383 6.92 -8.05 27.96
C SER A 383 6.97 -6.93 29.00
N MET A 384 8.17 -6.56 29.45
CA MET A 384 8.40 -5.47 30.42
C MET A 384 9.76 -4.82 30.21
N SER A 385 9.94 -3.57 30.65
CA SER A 385 11.20 -2.85 30.50
C SER A 385 12.29 -3.38 31.44
N GLU A 386 13.55 -3.27 31.04
CA GLU A 386 14.72 -3.69 31.85
C GLU A 386 14.97 -2.82 33.09
N GLY A 387 14.22 -1.73 33.23
CA GLY A 387 14.29 -0.77 34.32
C GLY A 387 13.45 0.48 34.03
N PRO A 388 13.48 1.47 34.94
CA PRO A 388 12.82 2.75 34.74
C PRO A 388 13.60 3.62 33.75
N ALA A 389 12.88 4.27 32.83
CA ALA A 389 13.45 5.24 31.88
C ALA A 389 12.70 6.58 31.90
N ASP A 390 13.47 7.67 31.80
CA ASP A 390 13.01 9.06 31.57
C ASP A 390 12.87 9.42 30.07
N ARG A 391 12.98 8.40 29.23
CA ARG A 391 12.91 8.44 27.76
C ARG A 391 12.00 7.33 27.23
N GLU A 392 11.82 7.28 25.92
CA GLU A 392 11.01 6.27 25.25
C GLU A 392 11.48 4.83 25.53
N SER A 393 10.53 3.92 25.75
CA SER A 393 10.78 2.52 26.11
C SER A 393 10.02 1.57 25.18
N LEU A 394 10.74 0.90 24.28
CA LEU A 394 10.17 -0.06 23.34
C LEU A 394 10.18 -1.47 23.94
N LEU A 395 9.00 -2.02 24.20
CA LEU A 395 8.79 -3.43 24.53
C LEU A 395 8.47 -4.19 23.24
N GLU A 396 9.14 -5.31 22.99
CA GLU A 396 8.84 -6.20 21.86
C GLU A 396 8.37 -7.57 22.35
N MET A 397 7.48 -8.19 21.56
CA MET A 397 6.92 -9.52 21.75
C MET A 397 6.85 -10.21 20.38
N ARG A 398 7.08 -11.54 20.34
CA ARG A 398 6.99 -12.35 19.11
C ARG A 398 6.17 -13.62 19.34
N TRP A 399 5.56 -14.15 18.28
CA TRP A 399 4.82 -15.41 18.25
C TRP A 399 5.04 -16.14 16.93
N ASP A 400 5.62 -17.34 16.98
CA ASP A 400 5.77 -18.24 15.83
C ASP A 400 4.40 -18.76 15.34
N THR A 401 4.02 -18.43 14.10
CA THR A 401 2.75 -18.87 13.50
C THR A 401 2.86 -20.20 12.74
N SER A 402 4.04 -20.81 12.65
CA SER A 402 4.28 -22.04 11.86
C SER A 402 3.39 -23.23 12.27
N GLY A 403 3.01 -23.31 13.55
CA GLY A 403 2.12 -24.35 14.10
C GLY A 403 0.61 -24.11 13.94
N ILE A 404 0.17 -23.02 13.29
CA ILE A 404 -1.25 -22.67 13.11
C ILE A 404 -1.64 -22.35 11.65
N VAL A 405 -0.73 -22.57 10.69
CA VAL A 405 -0.98 -22.34 9.26
C VAL A 405 -2.15 -23.18 8.76
N GLY A 406 -3.11 -22.54 8.09
CA GLY A 406 -4.36 -23.19 7.65
C GLY A 406 -5.34 -23.54 8.78
N VAL A 407 -5.12 -23.03 9.99
CA VAL A 407 -5.87 -23.43 11.20
C VAL A 407 -6.35 -22.25 12.05
N VAL A 408 -5.64 -21.12 12.06
CA VAL A 408 -6.14 -19.84 12.58
C VAL A 408 -5.93 -18.78 11.48
N PRO A 409 -6.99 -18.22 10.88
CA PRO A 409 -6.86 -17.35 9.71
C PRO A 409 -6.75 -15.86 10.05
N ALA A 410 -7.12 -15.46 11.27
CA ALA A 410 -6.99 -14.09 11.75
C ALA A 410 -6.96 -14.04 13.28
N VAL A 411 -6.45 -12.93 13.83
CA VAL A 411 -6.47 -12.62 15.27
C VAL A 411 -6.88 -11.17 15.52
N GLN A 412 -7.64 -10.92 16.59
CA GLN A 412 -7.85 -9.59 17.15
C GLN A 412 -6.95 -9.39 18.39
N PRO A 413 -6.05 -8.39 18.39
CA PRO A 413 -5.30 -8.04 19.59
C PRO A 413 -6.15 -7.28 20.60
N VAL A 414 -6.02 -7.65 21.87
CA VAL A 414 -6.55 -6.91 23.03
C VAL A 414 -5.38 -6.64 23.98
N VAL A 415 -5.07 -5.37 24.21
CA VAL A 415 -3.87 -4.95 24.96
C VAL A 415 -4.21 -4.37 26.34
N SER A 416 -3.36 -4.68 27.33
CA SER A 416 -3.32 -4.01 28.62
C SER A 416 -1.89 -3.59 28.94
N VAL A 417 -1.72 -2.37 29.45
CA VAL A 417 -0.42 -1.75 29.75
C VAL A 417 -0.48 -1.11 31.14
N ASP A 418 0.48 -1.50 31.97
CA ASP A 418 0.68 -0.93 33.30
C ASP A 418 2.07 -0.26 33.37
N TYR A 419 2.21 0.70 34.27
CA TYR A 419 3.45 1.46 34.49
C TYR A 419 3.76 1.59 35.98
N ARG A 420 4.99 1.98 36.32
CA ARG A 420 5.34 2.45 37.67
C ARG A 420 6.54 3.39 37.65
N GLU A 421 6.64 4.24 38.66
CA GLU A 421 7.91 4.89 38.99
C GLU A 421 8.85 3.90 39.70
N SER A 422 10.16 4.15 39.65
CA SER A 422 11.21 3.25 40.17
C SER A 422 10.92 2.73 41.58
N GLY A 423 10.79 1.40 41.72
CA GLY A 423 10.51 0.74 43.01
C GLY A 423 9.07 0.86 43.52
N GLY A 424 8.17 1.53 42.80
CA GLY A 424 6.76 1.67 43.16
C GLY A 424 5.89 0.45 42.86
N GLU A 425 4.60 0.58 43.16
CA GLU A 425 3.56 -0.37 42.74
C GLU A 425 3.13 -0.12 41.29
N TRP A 426 2.76 -1.20 40.60
CA TRP A 426 2.27 -1.15 39.23
C TRP A 426 0.84 -0.58 39.15
N GLN A 427 0.67 0.48 38.38
CA GLN A 427 -0.61 1.14 38.11
C GLN A 427 -1.08 0.85 36.68
N PRO A 428 -2.36 0.50 36.47
CA PRO A 428 -2.91 0.32 35.12
C PRO A 428 -3.03 1.67 34.41
N LEU A 429 -2.61 1.74 33.14
CA LEU A 429 -2.81 2.91 32.27
C LEU A 429 -3.86 2.62 31.19
N TYR A 430 -3.74 1.48 30.53
CA TYR A 430 -4.71 0.98 29.54
C TYR A 430 -5.06 -0.46 29.89
N GLN A 431 -6.35 -0.83 29.84
CA GLN A 431 -6.81 -2.19 30.18
C GLN A 431 -7.81 -2.68 29.13
N ASN A 432 -7.60 -3.90 28.64
CA ASN A 432 -8.46 -4.59 27.68
C ASN A 432 -8.85 -3.75 26.45
N VAL A 433 -7.93 -2.93 25.94
CA VAL A 433 -8.16 -2.12 24.74
C VAL A 433 -8.11 -3.03 23.51
N ALA A 434 -9.27 -3.24 22.87
CA ALA A 434 -9.36 -3.96 21.61
C ALA A 434 -8.78 -3.12 20.47
N LEU A 435 -8.05 -3.76 19.56
CA LEU A 435 -7.37 -3.12 18.43
C LEU A 435 -7.85 -3.71 17.09
N PRO A 436 -7.64 -3.01 15.95
CA PRO A 436 -7.92 -3.55 14.61
C PRO A 436 -7.29 -4.93 14.40
N PRO A 437 -7.97 -5.86 13.72
CA PRO A 437 -7.50 -7.24 13.59
C PRO A 437 -6.32 -7.36 12.60
N THR A 438 -5.56 -8.45 12.76
CA THR A 438 -4.53 -8.91 11.82
C THR A 438 -5.01 -10.16 11.10
N ARG A 439 -4.84 -10.19 9.78
CA ARG A 439 -5.06 -11.42 8.99
C ARG A 439 -3.79 -12.27 8.94
N LEU A 440 -3.92 -13.59 9.10
CA LEU A 440 -2.84 -14.56 8.94
C LEU A 440 -2.95 -15.21 7.56
N ARG A 441 -2.07 -14.84 6.62
CA ARG A 441 -2.25 -15.15 5.18
C ARG A 441 -1.31 -16.24 4.69
N PHE A 442 -1.86 -17.21 3.96
CA PHE A 442 -1.06 -18.23 3.30
C PHE A 442 -0.35 -17.65 2.07
N ASN A 443 0.99 -17.61 2.12
CA ASN A 443 1.85 -17.40 0.95
C ASN A 443 1.61 -16.11 0.12
N LEU A 444 1.01 -15.09 0.73
CA LEU A 444 0.74 -13.77 0.14
C LEU A 444 0.74 -12.70 1.24
N ILE A 445 1.34 -11.56 0.98
CA ILE A 445 1.16 -10.33 1.76
C ILE A 445 0.82 -9.20 0.80
N GLN A 446 -0.36 -8.60 1.02
CA GLN A 446 -0.84 -7.42 0.32
C GLN A 446 -0.50 -6.14 1.08
N TYR A 447 -0.54 -6.15 2.41
CA TYR A 447 -0.41 -4.97 3.25
C TYR A 447 0.70 -5.16 4.32
N PRO A 448 1.99 -5.00 3.96
CA PRO A 448 3.10 -5.24 4.89
C PRO A 448 3.30 -4.10 5.88
N VAL A 449 2.90 -2.87 5.53
CA VAL A 449 3.01 -1.69 6.40
C VAL A 449 2.20 -1.93 7.68
N PRO A 450 2.83 -1.92 8.86
CA PRO A 450 2.17 -2.25 10.12
C PRO A 450 1.23 -1.13 10.59
N TYR A 451 0.38 -1.45 11.57
CA TYR A 451 -0.36 -0.44 12.33
C TYR A 451 0.58 0.39 13.22
N ALA A 452 0.23 1.65 13.48
CA ALA A 452 0.83 2.49 14.52
C ALA A 452 -0.29 3.25 15.24
N ILE A 453 -0.55 2.94 16.52
CA ILE A 453 -1.77 3.38 17.23
C ILE A 453 -1.41 3.99 18.58
N ASP A 454 -1.81 5.24 18.85
CA ASP A 454 -1.86 5.78 20.22
C ASP A 454 -3.06 5.17 20.97
N LEU A 455 -2.82 4.49 22.10
CA LEU A 455 -3.88 3.86 22.87
C LEU A 455 -4.90 4.85 23.45
N ALA A 456 -4.55 6.13 23.62
CA ALA A 456 -5.52 7.16 24.01
C ALA A 456 -6.58 7.42 22.91
N ARG A 457 -6.22 7.19 21.63
CA ARG A 457 -7.12 7.35 20.49
C ARG A 457 -8.15 6.23 20.38
N MET A 458 -7.88 5.05 20.94
CA MET A 458 -8.87 3.97 20.92
C MET A 458 -10.04 4.28 21.85
N ALA A 459 -11.27 4.14 21.35
CA ALA A 459 -12.51 4.41 22.08
C ALA A 459 -13.21 3.12 22.49
N ALA A 460 -13.69 3.07 23.74
CA ALA A 460 -14.51 1.97 24.27
C ALA A 460 -16.02 2.15 23.98
N GLU A 461 -16.43 3.36 23.61
CA GLU A 461 -17.81 3.72 23.26
C GLU A 461 -17.79 4.70 22.06
N PRO A 462 -18.78 4.66 21.15
CA PRO A 462 -19.89 3.70 21.12
C PRO A 462 -19.42 2.31 20.70
N LYS A 463 -20.02 1.26 21.26
CA LYS A 463 -19.76 -0.13 20.86
C LYS A 463 -20.35 -0.39 19.48
N LEU A 464 -19.52 -0.91 18.58
CA LEU A 464 -19.92 -1.33 17.24
C LEU A 464 -20.06 -2.85 17.20
N ALA A 465 -21.10 -3.36 16.55
CA ALA A 465 -21.24 -4.79 16.25
C ALA A 465 -21.68 -4.99 14.81
N LEU A 466 -21.01 -5.89 14.08
CA LEU A 466 -21.41 -6.31 12.74
C LEU A 466 -22.15 -7.64 12.77
N SER A 467 -23.06 -7.81 11.82
CA SER A 467 -23.63 -9.10 11.42
C SER A 467 -23.73 -9.17 9.91
N VAL A 468 -23.54 -10.36 9.34
CA VAL A 468 -23.54 -10.60 7.90
C VAL A 468 -24.62 -11.61 7.58
N GLN A 469 -25.62 -11.21 6.80
CA GLN A 469 -26.79 -12.01 6.46
C GLN A 469 -26.68 -12.48 5.01
N PRO A 470 -26.58 -13.81 4.75
CA PRO A 470 -26.59 -14.36 3.40
C PRO A 470 -27.86 -14.01 2.63
N GLY A 471 -27.72 -13.31 1.50
CA GLY A 471 -28.82 -12.99 0.59
C GLY A 471 -28.71 -13.66 -0.79
N GLY A 472 -27.89 -14.71 -0.91
CA GLY A 472 -27.58 -15.38 -2.17
C GLY A 472 -26.51 -14.61 -2.95
N MET A 473 -26.90 -13.97 -4.05
CA MET A 473 -26.03 -13.15 -4.92
C MET A 473 -25.46 -11.90 -4.22
N LEU A 474 -26.19 -11.34 -3.24
CA LEU A 474 -25.81 -10.13 -2.52
C LEU A 474 -25.92 -10.36 -1.02
N ASP A 475 -24.89 -9.96 -0.27
CA ASP A 475 -24.87 -10.07 1.19
C ASP A 475 -25.34 -8.76 1.83
N THR A 476 -26.07 -8.86 2.94
CA THR A 476 -26.40 -7.69 3.78
C THR A 476 -25.49 -7.66 4.99
N VAL A 477 -24.59 -6.67 5.04
CA VAL A 477 -23.83 -6.35 6.25
C VAL A 477 -24.64 -5.32 7.05
N ALA A 478 -25.06 -5.71 8.26
CA ALA A 478 -25.78 -4.83 9.18
C ALA A 478 -24.88 -4.43 10.36
N LEU A 479 -24.79 -3.13 10.60
CA LEU A 479 -24.10 -2.54 11.74
C LEU A 479 -25.13 -2.24 12.85
N THR A 480 -24.74 -2.51 14.09
CA THR A 480 -25.43 -2.06 15.31
C THR A 480 -24.47 -1.16 16.09
N ILE A 481 -25.00 -0.10 16.69
CA ILE A 481 -24.27 0.89 17.48
C ILE A 481 -24.98 1.00 18.83
N ASP A 482 -24.24 0.73 19.91
CA ASP A 482 -24.66 0.95 21.30
C ASP A 482 -23.88 2.14 21.87
N GLY A 483 -24.58 3.12 22.46
CA GLY A 483 -24.06 4.46 22.75
C GLY A 483 -24.73 5.55 21.89
N ASP A 484 -24.08 6.70 21.74
CA ASP A 484 -24.59 7.82 20.92
C ASP A 484 -23.98 7.82 19.50
N PRO A 485 -24.76 7.57 18.44
CA PRO A 485 -24.28 7.69 17.06
C PRO A 485 -23.89 9.14 16.70
N SER A 486 -24.50 10.15 17.34
CA SER A 486 -24.24 11.56 17.03
C SER A 486 -22.80 12.01 17.34
N ALA A 487 -22.08 11.25 18.16
CA ALA A 487 -20.64 11.44 18.42
C ALA A 487 -19.73 11.02 17.24
N ILE A 488 -20.25 10.28 16.27
CA ILE A 488 -19.50 9.73 15.13
C ILE A 488 -19.30 10.80 14.03
N ARG A 489 -18.10 10.81 13.44
CA ARG A 489 -17.70 11.61 12.27
C ARG A 489 -17.93 10.82 10.97
N LYS A 490 -17.39 9.60 10.86
CA LYS A 490 -17.63 8.63 9.76
C LYS A 490 -17.48 7.18 10.25
N VAL A 491 -18.23 6.22 9.69
CA VAL A 491 -18.01 4.76 9.91
C VAL A 491 -17.74 4.07 8.59
N ASN A 492 -16.60 3.39 8.48
CA ASN A 492 -16.27 2.56 7.32
C ASN A 492 -16.41 1.07 7.65
N LEU A 493 -16.87 0.30 6.67
CA LEU A 493 -16.68 -1.15 6.64
C LEU A 493 -15.29 -1.43 6.07
N ASN A 494 -14.50 -2.32 6.69
CA ASN A 494 -13.13 -2.60 6.27
C ASN A 494 -12.89 -4.11 6.15
N ASP A 495 -11.95 -4.47 5.27
CA ASP A 495 -11.42 -5.82 5.03
C ASP A 495 -9.90 -5.75 5.27
N GLY A 496 -9.45 -6.01 6.50
CA GLY A 496 -8.15 -5.50 6.97
C GLY A 496 -8.15 -3.96 7.00
N THR A 497 -7.13 -3.29 6.47
CA THR A 497 -7.11 -1.81 6.39
C THR A 497 -7.79 -1.24 5.14
N ARG A 498 -8.16 -2.10 4.19
CA ARG A 498 -8.90 -1.76 2.97
C ARG A 498 -10.31 -1.32 3.34
N SER A 499 -10.64 -0.03 3.15
CA SER A 499 -12.03 0.42 3.21
C SER A 499 -12.82 -0.24 2.07
N LEU A 500 -14.02 -0.73 2.40
CA LEU A 500 -15.06 -1.13 1.46
C LEU A 500 -16.14 -0.05 1.33
N GLY A 501 -15.91 1.17 1.83
CA GLY A 501 -16.87 2.29 1.80
C GLY A 501 -17.65 2.52 3.11
N ALA A 502 -18.28 3.69 3.22
CA ALA A 502 -18.93 4.16 4.43
C ALA A 502 -20.32 3.55 4.68
N PHE A 503 -20.69 3.36 5.94
CA PHE A 503 -22.09 3.28 6.35
C PHE A 503 -22.70 4.69 6.34
N ARG A 504 -23.92 4.82 5.81
CA ARG A 504 -24.59 6.11 5.62
C ARG A 504 -25.95 6.14 6.34
N GLU A 505 -26.55 7.31 6.42
CA GLU A 505 -27.96 7.42 6.80
C GLU A 505 -28.84 6.98 5.61
N PRO A 506 -29.94 6.22 5.83
CA PRO A 506 -30.78 5.76 4.72
C PRO A 506 -31.44 6.93 3.97
N ASP A 507 -31.22 7.01 2.66
CA ASP A 507 -31.82 8.05 1.80
C ASP A 507 -33.36 8.02 1.85
N ALA A 508 -33.98 9.20 1.93
CA ALA A 508 -35.33 9.39 2.44
C ALA A 508 -36.50 9.06 1.47
N ALA A 509 -36.27 8.38 0.35
CA ALA A 509 -37.30 8.14 -0.66
C ALA A 509 -37.12 6.85 -1.47
N GLY A 510 -38.11 5.94 -1.40
CA GLY A 510 -38.26 4.78 -2.28
C GLY A 510 -38.40 3.45 -1.53
N ASP A 511 -39.42 2.66 -1.87
CA ASP A 511 -39.67 1.31 -1.35
C ASP A 511 -38.78 0.24 -2.01
N PHE A 512 -37.54 0.60 -2.35
CA PHE A 512 -36.54 -0.31 -2.90
C PHE A 512 -35.91 -1.14 -1.77
N PRO A 513 -35.93 -2.49 -1.88
CA PRO A 513 -35.38 -3.39 -0.85
C PRO A 513 -33.86 -3.54 -0.94
N LEU A 514 -33.26 -3.35 -2.12
CA LEU A 514 -31.81 -3.34 -2.31
C LEU A 514 -31.34 -1.89 -2.30
N ARG A 515 -30.42 -1.56 -1.39
CA ARG A 515 -30.00 -0.18 -1.13
C ARG A 515 -28.49 -0.05 -1.08
N ASP A 516 -28.01 1.11 -1.50
CA ASP A 516 -26.57 1.39 -1.67
C ASP A 516 -25.88 0.29 -2.52
N ILE A 517 -26.51 -0.07 -3.64
CA ILE A 517 -25.90 -0.94 -4.66
C ILE A 517 -24.91 -0.10 -5.46
N PHE A 518 -23.68 -0.61 -5.62
CA PHE A 518 -22.63 0.08 -6.35
C PHE A 518 -22.31 -0.65 -7.66
N VAL A 519 -22.37 0.08 -8.77
CA VAL A 519 -22.06 -0.43 -10.11
C VAL A 519 -20.95 0.40 -10.73
N ARG A 520 -19.81 -0.23 -11.00
CA ARG A 520 -18.70 0.35 -11.75
C ARG A 520 -19.03 0.33 -13.24
N ILE A 521 -18.64 1.41 -13.91
CA ILE A 521 -18.91 1.67 -15.32
C ILE A 521 -17.59 2.07 -15.98
N GLU A 522 -17.26 1.43 -17.10
CA GLU A 522 -16.10 1.78 -17.93
C GLU A 522 -16.47 1.91 -19.40
N ALA A 523 -15.70 2.70 -20.15
CA ALA A 523 -15.84 2.81 -21.59
C ALA A 523 -14.49 3.04 -22.27
N SER A 524 -14.26 2.38 -23.41
CA SER A 524 -13.01 2.56 -24.16
C SER A 524 -12.89 3.95 -24.81
N GLU A 525 -14.02 4.59 -25.14
CA GLU A 525 -14.09 5.94 -25.75
C GLU A 525 -14.49 7.03 -24.74
N ASP A 526 -13.76 8.14 -24.73
CA ASP A 526 -14.01 9.31 -23.89
C ASP A 526 -15.18 10.15 -24.44
N ARG A 527 -16.42 9.71 -24.16
CA ARG A 527 -17.66 10.34 -24.65
C ARG A 527 -18.77 10.32 -23.58
N PRO A 528 -19.75 11.23 -23.63
CA PRO A 528 -20.88 11.21 -22.71
C PRO A 528 -21.72 9.92 -22.80
N LEU A 529 -22.04 9.35 -21.64
CA LEU A 529 -22.86 8.15 -21.48
C LEU A 529 -24.23 8.51 -20.89
N THR A 530 -25.20 7.63 -21.10
CA THR A 530 -26.48 7.61 -20.41
C THR A 530 -26.66 6.27 -19.74
N LEU A 531 -26.95 6.28 -18.43
CA LEU A 531 -27.39 5.13 -17.66
C LEU A 531 -28.89 5.29 -17.36
N ALA A 532 -29.65 4.24 -17.58
CA ALA A 532 -31.03 4.09 -17.08
C ALA A 532 -31.11 2.91 -16.10
N ALA A 533 -31.97 3.02 -15.10
CA ALA A 533 -32.26 2.01 -14.10
C ALA A 533 -33.77 1.72 -14.08
N GLU A 534 -34.21 0.76 -14.90
CA GLU A 534 -35.58 0.26 -14.86
C GLU A 534 -35.77 -0.51 -13.54
N GLY A 535 -36.75 -0.12 -12.72
CA GLY A 535 -36.90 -0.68 -11.37
C GLY A 535 -35.97 -0.07 -10.31
N GLY A 536 -35.41 1.13 -10.53
CA GLY A 536 -34.51 1.75 -9.56
C GLY A 536 -34.32 3.26 -9.68
N VAL A 537 -33.43 3.79 -8.84
CA VAL A 537 -33.02 5.21 -8.82
C VAL A 537 -31.49 5.30 -8.71
N ILE A 538 -30.87 6.07 -9.61
CA ILE A 538 -29.46 6.46 -9.52
C ILE A 538 -29.36 7.61 -8.52
N ARG A 539 -28.66 7.39 -7.40
CA ARG A 539 -28.46 8.40 -6.34
C ARG A 539 -27.41 9.42 -6.74
N ASP A 540 -26.23 8.93 -7.10
CA ASP A 540 -25.05 9.72 -7.44
C ASP A 540 -24.10 8.94 -8.35
N PHE A 541 -23.24 9.67 -9.05
CA PHE A 541 -22.03 9.14 -9.67
C PHE A 541 -20.82 9.71 -8.94
N TYR A 542 -19.78 8.89 -8.82
CA TYR A 542 -18.49 9.32 -8.31
C TYR A 542 -17.34 8.72 -9.11
N GLY A 543 -16.13 9.22 -8.90
CA GLY A 543 -14.92 8.81 -9.63
C GLY A 543 -13.72 9.69 -9.32
N VAL A 544 -12.53 9.26 -9.76
CA VAL A 544 -11.25 9.82 -9.31
C VAL A 544 -11.08 11.29 -9.70
N SER A 545 -11.09 12.20 -8.71
CA SER A 545 -10.62 13.58 -8.88
C SER A 545 -10.16 14.17 -7.55
N GLY A 546 -9.14 15.03 -7.61
CA GLY A 546 -8.61 15.74 -6.45
C GLY A 546 -9.57 16.78 -5.85
N ARG A 547 -10.65 17.16 -6.53
CA ARG A 547 -11.66 18.11 -6.04
C ARG A 547 -13.01 17.42 -5.85
N LEU A 548 -13.64 17.62 -4.69
CA LEU A 548 -14.90 16.94 -4.34
C LEU A 548 -16.01 17.18 -5.38
N ASN A 549 -16.12 18.42 -5.88
CA ASN A 549 -17.13 18.82 -6.88
C ASN A 549 -16.92 18.20 -8.28
N ASP A 550 -15.70 17.74 -8.60
CA ASP A 550 -15.40 17.02 -9.84
C ASP A 550 -15.51 15.49 -9.64
N ALA A 551 -15.22 15.03 -8.42
CA ALA A 551 -15.30 13.65 -8.00
C ALA A 551 -16.76 13.17 -7.91
N LEU A 552 -17.59 13.82 -7.08
CA LEU A 552 -18.96 13.42 -6.74
C LEU A 552 -20.01 14.28 -7.47
N LYS A 553 -21.04 13.62 -8.04
CA LYS A 553 -22.20 14.25 -8.68
C LYS A 553 -23.49 13.58 -8.23
N THR A 554 -24.30 14.29 -7.43
CA THR A 554 -25.67 13.86 -7.06
C THR A 554 -26.61 13.89 -8.27
N VAL A 555 -27.57 12.96 -8.30
CA VAL A 555 -28.49 12.72 -9.42
C VAL A 555 -29.95 12.57 -8.95
N ASN A 556 -30.24 11.58 -8.10
CA ASN A 556 -31.58 11.19 -7.65
C ASN A 556 -32.63 11.04 -8.78
N ALA A 557 -32.32 10.22 -9.80
CA ALA A 557 -33.21 9.98 -10.94
C ALA A 557 -33.08 8.55 -11.52
N PRO A 558 -34.11 7.97 -12.15
CA PRO A 558 -34.05 6.65 -12.80
C PRO A 558 -33.26 6.66 -14.14
N THR A 559 -32.82 7.82 -14.62
CA THR A 559 -32.00 7.94 -15.84
C THR A 559 -31.14 9.19 -15.76
N ALA A 560 -29.88 9.09 -16.18
CA ALA A 560 -28.93 10.19 -16.08
C ALA A 560 -27.83 10.17 -17.14
N THR A 561 -27.43 11.37 -17.58
CA THR A 561 -26.30 11.61 -18.49
C THR A 561 -25.08 12.11 -17.72
N PHE A 562 -23.90 11.57 -18.04
CA PHE A 562 -22.64 11.84 -17.36
C PHE A 562 -21.44 11.71 -18.32
N SER A 563 -20.30 12.27 -17.91
CA SER A 563 -19.01 11.99 -18.55
C SER A 563 -18.36 10.80 -17.86
N ILE A 564 -17.94 9.81 -18.65
CA ILE A 564 -17.20 8.64 -18.16
C ILE A 564 -15.83 9.04 -17.58
N ARG A 565 -15.27 10.16 -18.05
CA ARG A 565 -14.09 10.80 -17.50
C ARG A 565 -14.47 11.97 -16.58
N PRO A 566 -14.09 11.96 -15.29
CA PRO A 566 -14.20 13.14 -14.43
C PRO A 566 -13.33 14.30 -14.95
N LEU A 567 -13.73 15.54 -14.66
CA LEU A 567 -12.92 16.71 -15.00
C LEU A 567 -11.56 16.63 -14.30
N ASN A 568 -10.49 16.94 -15.03
CA ASN A 568 -9.09 16.84 -14.57
C ASN A 568 -8.61 15.42 -14.20
N SER A 569 -9.37 14.37 -14.53
CA SER A 569 -8.99 12.97 -14.27
C SER A 569 -8.26 12.32 -15.45
N GLU A 570 -7.48 11.29 -15.16
CA GLU A 570 -6.91 10.37 -16.15
C GLU A 570 -7.80 9.12 -16.36
N ALA A 571 -8.78 8.89 -15.48
CA ALA A 571 -9.67 7.74 -15.51
C ALA A 571 -10.75 7.81 -16.61
N ARG A 572 -11.03 6.69 -17.28
CA ARG A 572 -12.27 6.45 -18.06
C ARG A 572 -13.21 5.49 -17.32
N SER A 573 -13.40 5.75 -16.03
CA SER A 573 -14.26 4.97 -15.15
C SER A 573 -15.05 5.86 -14.19
N ARG A 574 -16.27 5.40 -13.88
CA ARG A 574 -17.17 5.96 -12.87
C ARG A 574 -17.72 4.81 -12.03
N VAL A 575 -18.20 5.12 -10.83
CA VAL A 575 -19.09 4.23 -10.08
C VAL A 575 -20.40 4.98 -9.85
N ALA A 576 -21.51 4.26 -9.96
CA ALA A 576 -22.85 4.76 -9.66
C ALA A 576 -23.35 4.11 -8.38
N ARG A 577 -23.99 4.89 -7.50
CA ARG A 577 -24.75 4.40 -6.35
C ARG A 577 -26.23 4.34 -6.72
N LEU A 578 -26.88 3.21 -6.49
CA LEU A 578 -28.27 2.95 -6.88
C LEU A 578 -29.05 2.29 -5.74
N ASP A 579 -30.36 2.59 -5.68
CA ASP A 579 -31.34 1.78 -4.96
C ASP A 579 -32.24 1.08 -5.99
N LEU A 580 -32.48 -0.21 -5.82
CA LEU A 580 -33.01 -1.11 -6.86
C LEU A 580 -34.07 -2.09 -6.32
N SER A 581 -34.97 -2.52 -7.19
CA SER A 581 -35.74 -3.75 -7.00
C SER A 581 -34.92 -4.99 -7.40
N PRO A 582 -35.26 -6.20 -6.93
CA PRO A 582 -34.50 -7.42 -7.27
C PRO A 582 -34.58 -7.82 -8.75
N ASP A 583 -35.59 -7.34 -9.46
CA ASP A 583 -35.84 -7.51 -10.90
C ASP A 583 -35.36 -6.32 -11.75
N ALA A 584 -34.65 -5.35 -11.15
CA ALA A 584 -34.19 -4.15 -11.82
C ALA A 584 -33.22 -4.45 -12.98
N ARG A 585 -33.28 -3.59 -14.01
CA ARG A 585 -32.45 -3.69 -15.21
C ARG A 585 -31.73 -2.37 -15.46
N LEU A 586 -30.41 -2.45 -15.61
CA LEU A 586 -29.58 -1.31 -15.96
C LEU A 586 -29.31 -1.32 -17.46
N THR A 587 -29.43 -0.16 -18.10
CA THR A 587 -29.11 0.04 -19.52
C THR A 587 -28.12 1.17 -19.69
N LEU A 588 -26.97 0.87 -20.29
CA LEU A 588 -25.89 1.80 -20.56
C LEU A 588 -25.69 1.98 -22.08
N ASN A 589 -25.66 3.22 -22.53
CA ASN A 589 -25.35 3.56 -23.92
C ASN A 589 -24.64 4.90 -24.02
N TYR A 590 -24.00 5.18 -25.15
CA TYR A 590 -23.52 6.52 -25.50
C TYR A 590 -24.70 7.48 -25.74
N VAL A 591 -24.52 8.76 -25.42
CA VAL A 591 -25.51 9.79 -25.75
C VAL A 591 -25.72 9.87 -27.26
N LYS A 592 -26.96 9.63 -27.71
CA LYS A 592 -27.35 9.48 -29.13
C LYS A 592 -26.71 8.27 -29.85
N GLY A 593 -26.24 7.28 -29.10
CA GLY A 593 -25.91 5.96 -29.64
C GLY A 593 -27.15 5.21 -30.13
N ASP A 594 -26.93 4.18 -30.94
CA ASP A 594 -27.97 3.25 -31.38
C ASP A 594 -28.51 2.45 -30.18
N PRO A 595 -29.83 2.49 -29.87
CA PRO A 595 -30.41 1.70 -28.79
C PRO A 595 -30.17 0.19 -28.93
N SER A 596 -30.07 -0.34 -30.16
CA SER A 596 -29.82 -1.79 -30.36
C SER A 596 -28.41 -2.21 -29.94
N GLN A 597 -27.51 -1.25 -29.70
CA GLN A 597 -26.11 -1.46 -29.31
C GLN A 597 -25.86 -1.25 -27.81
N ALA A 598 -26.85 -0.85 -27.02
CA ALA A 598 -26.69 -0.67 -25.57
C ALA A 598 -26.22 -1.95 -24.85
N VAL A 599 -25.50 -1.80 -23.74
CA VAL A 599 -25.38 -2.85 -22.71
C VAL A 599 -26.68 -2.81 -21.91
N THR A 600 -27.34 -3.95 -21.71
CA THR A 600 -28.48 -4.06 -20.77
C THR A 600 -28.28 -5.29 -19.92
N ALA A 601 -28.40 -5.12 -18.61
CA ALA A 601 -27.98 -6.10 -17.62
C ALA A 601 -28.94 -6.10 -16.41
N ASN A 602 -29.31 -7.28 -15.94
CA ASN A 602 -29.93 -7.49 -14.62
C ASN A 602 -28.82 -7.69 -13.56
N LEU A 603 -29.19 -7.85 -12.28
CA LEU A 603 -28.21 -7.99 -11.20
C LEU A 603 -27.30 -9.24 -11.33
N ASP A 604 -27.81 -10.34 -11.87
CA ASP A 604 -27.05 -11.57 -12.10
C ASP A 604 -26.04 -11.40 -13.25
N ASP A 605 -26.46 -10.74 -14.35
CA ASP A 605 -25.57 -10.30 -15.44
C ASP A 605 -24.47 -9.37 -14.90
N LEU A 606 -24.78 -8.54 -13.90
CA LEU A 606 -23.83 -7.60 -13.27
C LEU A 606 -22.94 -8.24 -12.21
N ARG A 607 -23.28 -9.41 -11.65
CA ARG A 607 -22.35 -10.22 -10.81
C ARG A 607 -21.19 -10.69 -11.68
N HIS A 608 -21.51 -11.25 -12.85
CA HIS A 608 -20.51 -11.75 -13.80
C HIS A 608 -19.96 -10.68 -14.74
N GLY A 609 -20.47 -9.44 -14.66
CA GLY A 609 -20.02 -8.30 -15.45
C GLY A 609 -20.62 -8.29 -16.86
N ALA A 610 -21.32 -7.21 -17.20
CA ALA A 610 -21.94 -7.05 -18.50
C ALA A 610 -21.10 -6.12 -19.39
N ALA A 611 -20.52 -6.67 -20.47
CA ALA A 611 -19.71 -5.92 -21.43
C ALA A 611 -20.23 -6.08 -22.87
N ARG A 612 -19.99 -5.07 -23.73
CA ARG A 612 -20.34 -5.13 -25.15
C ARG A 612 -19.49 -4.21 -26.04
N THR A 613 -19.00 -4.75 -27.14
CA THR A 613 -18.39 -3.97 -28.23
C THR A 613 -19.49 -3.40 -29.17
N VAL A 614 -19.40 -2.11 -29.48
CA VAL A 614 -20.36 -1.31 -30.26
C VAL A 614 -19.62 -0.54 -31.37
N SER A 615 -20.33 -0.01 -32.37
CA SER A 615 -19.72 0.76 -33.47
C SER A 615 -20.12 2.23 -33.46
N ILE A 616 -19.17 3.11 -33.14
CA ILE A 616 -19.39 4.57 -33.09
C ILE A 616 -18.72 5.24 -34.28
N GLY A 617 -19.51 5.57 -35.30
CA GLY A 617 -18.98 6.19 -36.53
C GLY A 617 -17.98 5.29 -37.28
N GLY A 618 -18.18 3.97 -37.23
CA GLY A 618 -17.33 2.97 -37.87
C GLY A 618 -16.11 2.53 -37.04
N LYS A 619 -15.87 3.10 -35.85
CA LYS A 619 -14.85 2.61 -34.91
C LYS A 619 -15.45 1.66 -33.88
N PRO A 620 -14.77 0.55 -33.51
CA PRO A 620 -15.17 -0.24 -32.35
C PRO A 620 -14.95 0.57 -31.08
N ALA A 621 -15.88 0.46 -30.15
CA ALA A 621 -15.77 0.97 -28.79
C ALA A 621 -16.48 -0.01 -27.86
N THR A 622 -15.97 -0.21 -26.65
CA THR A 622 -16.54 -1.21 -25.73
C THR A 622 -17.04 -0.51 -24.47
N LEU A 623 -18.20 -0.94 -23.99
CA LEU A 623 -18.86 -0.49 -22.76
C LEU A 623 -18.87 -1.65 -21.75
N SER A 624 -18.74 -1.36 -20.46
CA SER A 624 -19.00 -2.35 -19.40
C SER A 624 -19.69 -1.76 -18.18
N MET A 625 -20.46 -2.62 -17.49
CA MET A 625 -21.05 -2.40 -16.18
C MET A 625 -20.80 -3.62 -15.29
N ILE A 626 -20.53 -3.41 -14.01
CA ILE A 626 -20.30 -4.51 -13.06
C ILE A 626 -20.62 -4.13 -11.62
N LEU A 627 -21.19 -5.05 -10.84
CA LEU A 627 -21.37 -4.91 -9.39
C LEU A 627 -20.02 -4.79 -8.67
N THR A 628 -19.98 -4.06 -7.56
CA THR A 628 -18.77 -3.99 -6.71
C THR A 628 -19.13 -3.74 -5.25
N ALA A 629 -18.34 -4.26 -4.31
CA ALA A 629 -18.41 -3.87 -2.89
C ALA A 629 -17.92 -2.42 -2.65
N ASP A 630 -17.23 -1.89 -3.66
CA ASP A 630 -16.64 -0.58 -3.84
C ASP A 630 -15.51 -0.13 -2.88
N MET A 631 -14.62 0.69 -3.44
CA MET A 631 -13.55 1.40 -2.74
C MET A 631 -13.36 2.84 -3.27
N THR A 632 -14.13 3.28 -4.26
CA THR A 632 -13.89 4.55 -4.95
C THR A 632 -14.70 5.71 -4.34
N ASP A 633 -15.49 5.43 -3.29
CA ASP A 633 -16.29 6.39 -2.51
C ASP A 633 -15.45 7.58 -2.02
N ALA A 634 -16.00 8.79 -2.12
CA ALA A 634 -15.32 10.03 -1.75
C ALA A 634 -15.02 10.08 -0.24
N ASN A 635 -13.87 10.65 0.13
CA ASN A 635 -13.38 10.72 1.50
C ASN A 635 -14.07 11.87 2.23
N ILE A 636 -15.37 11.76 2.43
CA ILE A 636 -16.17 12.77 3.12
C ILE A 636 -16.77 12.18 4.38
N ASP A 637 -17.08 13.07 5.33
CA ASP A 637 -17.71 12.67 6.57
C ASP A 637 -19.17 12.33 6.33
N TYR A 638 -19.47 11.03 6.35
CA TYR A 638 -20.82 10.46 6.38
C TYR A 638 -21.19 10.11 7.86
N PRO A 639 -21.66 11.06 8.68
CA PRO A 639 -22.02 10.80 10.07
C PRO A 639 -23.35 10.04 10.16
N VAL A 640 -23.33 8.93 10.86
CA VAL A 640 -24.52 8.12 11.18
C VAL A 640 -25.26 8.72 12.38
N LYS A 641 -26.56 9.03 12.26
CA LYS A 641 -27.37 9.59 13.36
C LYS A 641 -28.63 8.75 13.61
N THR A 642 -29.28 8.28 12.55
CA THR A 642 -30.56 7.55 12.64
C THR A 642 -30.65 6.34 11.70
N GLY A 643 -31.58 5.43 12.02
CA GLY A 643 -31.97 4.28 11.19
C GLY A 643 -31.18 2.98 11.45
N PRO A 644 -31.64 1.84 10.89
CA PRO A 644 -30.88 0.60 10.89
C PRO A 644 -29.77 0.67 9.83
N TRP A 645 -28.51 0.74 10.25
CA TRP A 645 -27.37 0.87 9.34
C TRP A 645 -27.08 -0.46 8.64
N ARG A 646 -27.21 -0.49 7.31
CA ARG A 646 -27.02 -1.67 6.46
C ARG A 646 -26.32 -1.29 5.19
N ARG A 647 -25.61 -2.24 4.59
CA ARG A 647 -25.09 -2.16 3.22
C ARG A 647 -25.32 -3.47 2.49
N THR A 648 -25.77 -3.37 1.25
CA THR A 648 -25.94 -4.52 0.35
C THR A 648 -24.70 -4.62 -0.52
N ILE A 649 -23.91 -5.68 -0.38
CA ILE A 649 -22.60 -5.80 -1.04
C ILE A 649 -22.40 -7.19 -1.68
N PRO A 650 -21.77 -7.26 -2.86
CA PRO A 650 -21.37 -8.52 -3.47
C PRO A 650 -20.06 -8.99 -2.83
N LEU A 651 -20.12 -10.01 -1.95
CA LEU A 651 -18.92 -10.62 -1.34
C LEU A 651 -18.39 -11.83 -2.13
N HIS A 652 -19.03 -12.20 -3.25
CA HIS A 652 -18.54 -13.19 -4.22
C HIS A 652 -18.03 -14.53 -3.62
N ARG A 653 -18.53 -14.98 -2.45
CA ARG A 653 -17.91 -16.02 -1.59
C ARG A 653 -17.69 -17.43 -2.19
N GLU A 654 -18.10 -17.64 -3.42
CA GLU A 654 -17.88 -18.87 -4.19
C GLU A 654 -16.69 -18.76 -5.14
N GLU A 655 -16.37 -17.52 -5.53
CA GLU A 655 -15.26 -17.07 -6.37
C GLU A 655 -14.15 -16.53 -5.45
N ASP A 656 -14.43 -15.44 -4.73
CA ASP A 656 -13.57 -14.89 -3.66
C ASP A 656 -13.52 -15.85 -2.46
N GLY A 657 -12.33 -16.03 -1.89
CA GLY A 657 -12.16 -16.79 -0.65
C GLY A 657 -12.65 -16.01 0.60
N PRO A 658 -12.45 -16.56 1.81
CA PRO A 658 -12.85 -15.92 3.05
C PRO A 658 -12.32 -14.49 3.28
N ILE A 659 -13.16 -13.67 3.92
CA ILE A 659 -13.00 -12.22 4.12
C ILE A 659 -13.07 -11.87 5.61
N LEU A 660 -12.33 -10.86 6.06
CA LEU A 660 -12.23 -10.45 7.47
C LEU A 660 -12.84 -9.06 7.68
N LEU A 661 -14.16 -9.01 7.89
CA LEU A 661 -14.91 -7.75 7.99
C LEU A 661 -14.90 -7.17 9.41
N TYR A 662 -14.66 -5.86 9.54
CA TYR A 662 -14.95 -5.11 10.77
C TYR A 662 -15.33 -3.65 10.47
N ALA A 663 -16.07 -3.03 11.39
CA ALA A 663 -16.39 -1.61 11.32
C ALA A 663 -15.33 -0.78 12.06
N MET A 664 -14.96 0.36 11.49
CA MET A 664 -14.13 1.38 12.13
C MET A 664 -14.89 2.72 12.10
N ALA A 665 -15.21 3.25 13.28
CA ALA A 665 -15.85 4.56 13.44
C ALA A 665 -14.83 5.58 13.93
N LEU A 666 -14.61 6.62 13.13
CA LEU A 666 -13.93 7.84 13.56
C LEU A 666 -14.96 8.72 14.29
N LEU A 667 -14.60 9.22 15.48
CA LEU A 667 -15.43 10.07 16.31
C LEU A 667 -15.07 11.55 16.15
N LYS A 668 -15.97 12.46 16.50
CA LYS A 668 -15.79 13.93 16.43
C LYS A 668 -14.75 14.52 17.41
N ASN A 669 -14.11 13.66 18.19
CA ASN A 669 -12.98 13.98 19.08
C ASN A 669 -11.71 13.23 18.67
N ASP A 670 -11.63 12.82 17.40
CA ASP A 670 -10.49 12.14 16.78
C ASP A 670 -10.02 10.91 17.55
N ARG A 671 -11.00 10.15 18.06
CA ARG A 671 -10.86 8.81 18.61
C ARG A 671 -11.50 7.79 17.67
N VAL A 672 -11.08 6.54 17.75
CA VAL A 672 -11.51 5.44 16.88
C VAL A 672 -12.15 4.33 17.70
N ALA A 673 -13.42 4.04 17.44
CA ALA A 673 -14.10 2.84 17.90
C ALA A 673 -14.07 1.76 16.81
N ILE A 674 -14.02 0.49 17.20
CA ILE A 674 -14.01 -0.65 16.28
C ILE A 674 -15.04 -1.70 16.70
N SER A 675 -15.53 -2.49 15.74
CA SER A 675 -16.29 -3.69 16.06
C SER A 675 -15.37 -4.89 16.35
N PRO A 676 -15.87 -5.92 17.05
CA PRO A 676 -15.35 -7.27 16.85
C PRO A 676 -15.39 -7.63 15.35
N PRO A 677 -14.38 -8.34 14.83
CA PRO A 677 -14.36 -8.77 13.44
C PRO A 677 -15.29 -9.97 13.19
N VAL A 678 -15.83 -10.04 11.98
CA VAL A 678 -16.63 -11.15 11.48
C VAL A 678 -15.85 -11.84 10.37
N TRP A 679 -15.62 -13.14 10.55
CA TRP A 679 -15.13 -14.00 9.49
C TRP A 679 -16.26 -14.37 8.54
N VAL A 680 -16.07 -14.12 7.24
CA VAL A 680 -17.07 -14.40 6.22
C VAL A 680 -16.49 -15.40 5.23
N GLU A 681 -17.01 -16.62 5.24
CA GLU A 681 -16.53 -17.73 4.43
C GLU A 681 -17.60 -18.29 3.49
N ARG A 682 -17.16 -19.19 2.60
CA ARG A 682 -18.01 -19.91 1.63
C ARG A 682 -19.00 -20.82 2.36
N PRO A 683 -20.30 -20.84 2.00
CA PRO A 683 -21.23 -21.83 2.51
C PRO A 683 -20.84 -23.27 2.11
N GLY A 684 -20.70 -24.15 3.11
CA GLY A 684 -20.41 -25.58 2.91
C GLY A 684 -19.08 -26.02 3.51
N SER A 685 -18.55 -27.16 3.04
CA SER A 685 -17.24 -27.67 3.45
C SER A 685 -16.14 -27.23 2.49
N ASP A 686 -15.19 -26.42 2.95
CA ASP A 686 -13.97 -26.12 2.19
C ASP A 686 -13.02 -27.34 2.24
N PRO A 687 -12.64 -27.96 1.10
CA PRO A 687 -11.73 -29.10 1.10
C PRO A 687 -10.32 -28.71 1.55
N LEU A 688 -9.76 -29.49 2.47
CA LEU A 688 -8.34 -29.41 2.80
C LEU A 688 -7.49 -29.96 1.65
N VAL A 689 -6.53 -29.17 1.19
CA VAL A 689 -5.61 -29.51 0.09
C VAL A 689 -4.16 -29.51 0.58
N ALA A 690 -3.34 -30.38 0.00
CA ALA A 690 -1.94 -30.51 0.37
C ALA A 690 -1.15 -29.28 -0.12
N ALA A 691 -0.38 -28.66 0.77
CA ALA A 691 0.37 -27.45 0.48
C ALA A 691 1.71 -27.41 1.22
N ARG A 692 2.57 -26.47 0.83
CA ARG A 692 3.87 -26.21 1.46
C ARG A 692 4.09 -24.72 1.72
N TRP A 693 4.74 -24.41 2.83
CA TRP A 693 5.08 -23.06 3.27
C TRP A 693 6.45 -23.05 3.95
N MET A 694 6.93 -21.86 4.30
CA MET A 694 8.19 -21.68 5.02
C MET A 694 7.94 -21.42 6.50
N ALA A 695 8.67 -22.09 7.39
CA ALA A 695 8.77 -21.74 8.81
C ALA A 695 10.06 -20.94 9.05
N THR A 696 9.94 -19.62 8.95
CA THR A 696 11.09 -18.74 8.67
C THR A 696 11.88 -18.38 9.93
N GLY A 697 11.23 -18.35 11.10
CA GLY A 697 11.86 -17.97 12.37
C GLY A 697 12.25 -16.49 12.42
N GLY A 698 11.50 -15.64 11.73
CA GLY A 698 11.62 -14.19 11.73
C GLY A 698 10.33 -13.54 11.23
N THR A 699 10.27 -12.22 11.31
CA THR A 699 9.18 -11.41 10.72
C THR A 699 9.35 -11.29 9.21
N PHE A 700 8.31 -10.89 8.47
CA PHE A 700 8.40 -10.63 7.02
C PHE A 700 9.57 -9.71 6.64
N GLU A 701 9.81 -8.68 7.45
CA GLU A 701 10.78 -7.60 7.19
C GLU A 701 12.22 -7.96 7.59
N ASP A 702 12.44 -8.99 8.42
CA ASP A 702 13.77 -9.54 8.73
C ASP A 702 14.46 -10.12 7.47
N PHE A 703 13.71 -10.28 6.36
CA PHE A 703 14.16 -10.82 5.08
C PHE A 703 14.20 -9.77 3.94
N VAL A 704 14.33 -8.49 4.26
CA VAL A 704 14.43 -7.38 3.31
C VAL A 704 15.69 -6.56 3.60
N ASN A 705 16.48 -6.22 2.56
CA ASN A 705 17.67 -5.40 2.75
C ASN A 705 17.30 -3.90 2.79
N PRO A 706 17.49 -3.18 3.92
CA PRO A 706 17.23 -1.74 3.98
C PRO A 706 18.17 -0.91 3.08
N SER A 707 19.35 -1.43 2.70
CA SER A 707 20.34 -0.69 1.91
C SER A 707 20.19 -0.84 0.38
N SER A 708 19.37 -1.79 -0.08
CA SER A 708 19.23 -2.08 -1.52
C SER A 708 17.85 -2.55 -1.94
N GLU A 709 16.85 -2.51 -1.05
CA GLU A 709 15.42 -2.67 -1.38
C GLU A 709 15.09 -4.06 -1.98
N THR A 710 16.01 -5.02 -1.80
CA THR A 710 15.94 -6.38 -2.33
C THR A 710 15.59 -7.38 -1.25
N THR A 711 14.96 -8.46 -1.71
CA THR A 711 14.75 -9.68 -0.92
C THR A 711 16.08 -10.26 -0.45
N LEU A 712 16.25 -10.39 0.87
CA LEU A 712 17.23 -11.27 1.46
C LEU A 712 16.63 -12.68 1.50
N ASN A 713 17.26 -13.64 0.83
CA ASN A 713 16.82 -15.03 0.81
C ASN A 713 17.86 -15.97 1.45
N PRO A 714 18.01 -15.95 2.80
CA PRO A 714 18.88 -16.85 3.56
C PRO A 714 18.23 -18.21 3.87
N LEU A 715 17.05 -18.48 3.32
CA LEU A 715 16.22 -19.64 3.67
C LEU A 715 16.77 -20.95 3.09
N SER A 716 16.49 -22.06 3.78
CA SER A 716 16.98 -23.41 3.50
C SER A 716 15.83 -24.44 3.46
N LEU A 717 16.06 -25.58 2.80
CA LEU A 717 15.00 -26.58 2.55
C LEU A 717 14.45 -27.25 3.82
N ASP A 718 15.22 -27.32 4.91
CA ASP A 718 14.76 -27.81 6.21
C ASP A 718 13.66 -26.93 6.85
N ARG A 719 13.49 -25.69 6.34
CA ARG A 719 12.43 -24.77 6.76
C ARG A 719 11.16 -24.89 5.92
N VAL A 720 11.12 -25.77 4.91
CA VAL A 720 9.90 -26.04 4.14
C VAL A 720 9.01 -27.00 4.93
N ILE A 721 7.89 -26.51 5.45
CA ILE A 721 6.85 -27.35 6.04
C ILE A 721 5.88 -27.81 4.95
N ALA A 722 5.44 -29.06 5.03
CA ALA A 722 4.34 -29.62 4.26
C ALA A 722 3.17 -29.97 5.18
N GLY A 723 1.95 -29.72 4.72
CA GLY A 723 0.73 -30.01 5.47
C GLY A 723 -0.52 -29.77 4.64
N PHE A 724 -1.62 -29.46 5.31
CA PHE A 724 -2.91 -29.22 4.67
C PHE A 724 -3.44 -27.83 5.04
N VAL A 725 -4.00 -27.13 4.05
CA VAL A 725 -4.69 -25.84 4.23
C VAL A 725 -6.09 -25.90 3.60
N PRO A 726 -7.06 -25.10 4.08
CA PRO A 726 -8.34 -24.94 3.39
C PRO A 726 -8.11 -24.39 1.98
N ARG A 727 -8.74 -24.98 0.95
CA ARG A 727 -8.54 -24.56 -0.44
C ARG A 727 -8.84 -23.09 -0.66
N SER A 728 -9.83 -22.54 0.05
CA SER A 728 -10.22 -21.14 -0.07
C SER A 728 -9.24 -20.14 0.57
N GLU A 729 -8.25 -20.60 1.34
CA GLU A 729 -7.15 -19.77 1.85
C GLU A 729 -5.92 -19.76 0.93
N ILE A 730 -5.90 -20.55 -0.13
CA ILE A 730 -4.86 -20.45 -1.17
C ILE A 730 -5.17 -19.24 -2.07
N PRO A 731 -4.25 -18.27 -2.23
CA PRO A 731 -4.41 -17.18 -3.18
C PRO A 731 -4.68 -17.72 -4.58
N TRP A 732 -5.82 -17.40 -5.18
CA TRP A 732 -6.19 -17.83 -6.53
C TRP A 732 -6.57 -16.60 -7.35
N PHE A 733 -5.86 -16.36 -8.44
CA PHE A 733 -6.08 -15.21 -9.32
C PHE A 733 -6.38 -15.72 -10.73
N ARG A 734 -7.66 -15.80 -11.11
CA ARG A 734 -8.10 -16.01 -12.51
C ARG A 734 -8.14 -14.63 -13.17
N LEU A 735 -7.38 -14.43 -14.24
CA LEU A 735 -7.61 -13.29 -15.13
C LEU A 735 -8.69 -13.70 -16.10
N ASP A 736 -9.94 -13.41 -15.75
CA ASP A 736 -11.04 -13.49 -16.70
C ASP A 736 -10.78 -12.50 -17.85
N LEU A 737 -11.03 -12.94 -19.08
CA LEU A 737 -10.87 -12.19 -20.31
C LEU A 737 -12.22 -11.67 -20.85
N GLU A 738 -13.32 -12.01 -20.17
CA GLU A 738 -14.63 -11.42 -20.42
C GLU A 738 -14.81 -10.03 -19.74
N GLU A 739 -13.94 -9.62 -18.80
CA GLU A 739 -14.27 -8.55 -17.83
C GLU A 739 -14.58 -7.15 -18.41
N GLY A 740 -14.12 -6.79 -19.63
CA GLY A 740 -14.62 -5.56 -20.25
C GLY A 740 -13.83 -4.92 -21.39
N ALA A 741 -13.73 -3.59 -21.30
CA ALA A 741 -13.47 -2.68 -22.40
C ALA A 741 -12.07 -2.02 -22.38
N GLY A 742 -11.41 -2.07 -21.23
CA GLY A 742 -10.21 -1.28 -20.94
C GLY A 742 -8.91 -2.07 -21.07
N THR A 743 -7.86 -1.50 -20.48
CA THR A 743 -6.56 -2.14 -20.28
C THR A 743 -6.44 -2.86 -18.93
N ARG A 744 -7.53 -3.03 -18.16
CA ARG A 744 -7.53 -3.74 -16.87
C ARG A 744 -8.07 -5.16 -17.00
N LEU A 745 -7.59 -6.05 -16.12
CA LEU A 745 -8.01 -7.45 -15.97
C LEU A 745 -8.12 -7.77 -14.47
N ASN A 746 -9.12 -8.58 -14.08
CA ASN A 746 -9.40 -8.96 -12.68
C ASN A 746 -9.52 -7.74 -11.74
N ASP A 747 -10.45 -6.82 -12.04
CA ASP A 747 -10.74 -5.64 -11.20
C ASP A 747 -11.93 -5.85 -10.24
N ARG A 748 -12.38 -7.11 -10.11
CA ARG A 748 -13.56 -7.53 -9.32
C ARG A 748 -13.28 -7.71 -7.82
N GLY A 749 -12.19 -8.40 -7.47
CA GLY A 749 -12.03 -9.06 -6.16
C GLY A 749 -11.84 -8.17 -4.91
N ILE A 750 -12.32 -8.68 -3.76
CA ILE A 750 -11.96 -8.22 -2.41
C ILE A 750 -10.66 -8.90 -1.91
N SER A 751 -10.36 -8.99 -0.61
CA SER A 751 -8.98 -9.25 -0.14
C SER A 751 -8.30 -10.50 -0.70
N GLN A 752 -9.03 -11.58 -0.98
CA GLN A 752 -8.44 -12.83 -1.47
C GLN A 752 -7.98 -12.72 -2.92
N GLN A 753 -8.86 -12.26 -3.83
CA GLN A 753 -8.61 -12.27 -5.27
C GLN A 753 -8.24 -10.91 -5.87
N ALA A 754 -7.70 -9.97 -5.08
CA ALA A 754 -7.22 -8.66 -5.52
C ALA A 754 -5.98 -8.69 -6.46
N GLY A 755 -5.83 -9.75 -7.25
CA GLY A 755 -4.83 -9.96 -8.28
C GLY A 755 -5.09 -9.16 -9.55
N ARG A 756 -5.26 -7.84 -9.42
CA ARG A 756 -5.44 -6.94 -10.57
C ARG A 756 -4.26 -7.08 -11.52
N ALA A 757 -4.54 -7.07 -12.81
CA ALA A 757 -3.54 -6.90 -13.83
C ALA A 757 -3.94 -5.81 -14.83
N SER A 758 -2.95 -5.32 -15.58
CA SER A 758 -3.14 -4.33 -16.63
C SER A 758 -2.32 -4.65 -17.87
N ILE A 759 -2.92 -4.47 -19.04
CA ILE A 759 -2.23 -4.51 -20.33
C ILE A 759 -1.39 -3.24 -20.45
N GLU A 760 -0.08 -3.40 -20.65
CA GLU A 760 0.87 -2.32 -20.88
C GLU A 760 1.63 -2.55 -22.18
N THR A 761 2.13 -1.46 -22.80
CA THR A 761 2.84 -1.50 -24.08
C THR A 761 4.11 -0.62 -24.06
N GLY A 762 5.17 -1.06 -24.74
CA GLY A 762 6.30 -0.24 -25.16
C GLY A 762 7.34 0.11 -24.09
N GLY A 763 7.22 -0.43 -22.87
CA GLY A 763 8.08 -0.06 -21.74
C GLY A 763 8.03 1.44 -21.39
N LEU A 764 6.91 2.09 -21.76
CA LEU A 764 6.73 3.53 -21.74
C LEU A 764 6.68 4.10 -20.33
N LYS A 765 7.03 5.39 -20.19
CA LYS A 765 6.87 6.12 -18.92
C LYS A 765 5.38 6.35 -18.60
N ARG A 766 5.08 6.53 -17.31
CA ARG A 766 3.74 6.80 -16.74
C ARG A 766 2.86 7.65 -17.66
N ASP A 767 3.34 8.82 -18.04
CA ASP A 767 2.60 9.85 -18.78
C ASP A 767 2.34 9.50 -20.26
N GLU A 768 3.03 8.48 -20.78
CA GLU A 768 2.96 8.08 -22.18
C GLU A 768 1.98 6.93 -22.43
N LEU A 769 1.66 6.14 -21.39
CA LEU A 769 0.68 5.05 -21.43
C LEU A 769 -0.75 5.53 -21.73
N PHE A 770 -1.03 6.82 -21.55
CA PHE A 770 -2.34 7.44 -21.80
C PHE A 770 -2.47 8.12 -23.18
N LYS A 771 -1.45 8.02 -24.04
CA LYS A 771 -1.48 8.60 -25.39
C LYS A 771 -2.43 7.81 -26.30
N ALA A 772 -3.60 8.39 -26.61
CA ALA A 772 -4.57 7.79 -27.52
C ALA A 772 -3.97 7.63 -28.93
N GLY A 773 -3.81 6.38 -29.40
CA GLY A 773 -3.24 6.07 -30.71
C GLY A 773 -2.39 4.80 -30.80
N ILE A 774 -2.14 4.10 -29.68
CA ILE A 774 -1.44 2.80 -29.65
C ILE A 774 -2.37 1.69 -30.21
N ALA A 775 -2.61 1.72 -31.52
CA ALA A 775 -3.48 0.79 -32.23
C ALA A 775 -2.64 -0.22 -33.02
N GLY A 776 -2.50 -1.44 -32.49
CA GLY A 776 -1.79 -2.54 -33.14
C GLY A 776 -1.04 -3.47 -32.17
N ASP A 777 -0.75 -3.01 -30.95
CA ASP A 777 0.12 -3.74 -30.02
C ASP A 777 -0.62 -4.69 -29.06
N TRP A 778 -1.94 -4.68 -29.03
CA TRP A 778 -2.78 -5.72 -28.40
C TRP A 778 -4.21 -5.67 -28.97
N GLU A 779 -4.96 -6.76 -28.83
CA GLU A 779 -6.28 -6.93 -29.45
C GLU A 779 -7.15 -7.91 -28.64
N TRP A 780 -8.37 -7.50 -28.29
CA TRP A 780 -9.41 -8.38 -27.76
C TRP A 780 -10.03 -9.22 -28.89
N LEU A 781 -10.12 -10.53 -28.71
CA LEU A 781 -10.64 -11.47 -29.71
C LEU A 781 -11.98 -12.04 -29.28
N GLU A 782 -13.00 -11.88 -30.12
CA GLU A 782 -14.38 -12.41 -29.94
C GLU A 782 -14.46 -13.96 -30.01
N SER A 783 -13.33 -14.68 -29.99
CA SER A 783 -13.25 -16.15 -30.01
C SER A 783 -11.87 -16.64 -29.53
N GLY A 784 -11.84 -17.28 -28.35
CA GLY A 784 -10.66 -17.82 -27.69
C GLY A 784 -10.52 -19.35 -27.75
N HIS A 785 -9.91 -19.92 -26.71
CA HIS A 785 -10.10 -21.31 -26.29
C HIS A 785 -11.48 -21.44 -25.62
N ARG A 786 -11.88 -20.44 -24.83
CA ARG A 786 -13.20 -20.30 -24.20
C ARG A 786 -13.62 -18.83 -24.21
N GLY A 787 -14.81 -18.53 -24.73
CA GLY A 787 -15.27 -17.13 -24.77
C GLY A 787 -14.32 -16.23 -25.57
N ARG A 788 -13.87 -15.12 -24.97
CA ARG A 788 -12.92 -14.14 -25.51
C ARG A 788 -11.48 -14.42 -25.09
N ALA A 789 -10.54 -14.18 -26.01
CA ALA A 789 -9.10 -14.25 -25.76
C ALA A 789 -8.41 -12.89 -25.94
N LEU A 790 -7.18 -12.77 -25.45
CA LEU A 790 -6.35 -11.57 -25.63
C LEU A 790 -5.13 -11.89 -26.50
N ARG A 791 -4.87 -11.05 -27.51
CA ARG A 791 -3.63 -11.04 -28.29
C ARG A 791 -2.71 -9.93 -27.79
N LEU A 792 -1.45 -10.27 -27.50
CA LEU A 792 -0.37 -9.35 -27.16
C LEU A 792 0.62 -9.22 -28.33
N GLY A 793 1.06 -8.00 -28.61
CA GLY A 793 2.17 -7.69 -29.52
C GLY A 793 3.54 -8.06 -28.96
N GLY A 794 4.60 -7.62 -29.65
CA GLY A 794 6.00 -7.87 -29.24
C GLY A 794 6.42 -7.04 -28.02
N ASP A 795 5.89 -5.82 -27.90
CA ASP A 795 6.19 -4.88 -26.82
C ASP A 795 5.07 -4.78 -25.77
N SER A 796 4.07 -5.68 -25.81
CA SER A 796 2.93 -5.66 -24.88
C SER A 796 2.96 -6.81 -23.87
N VAL A 797 2.55 -6.51 -22.64
CA VAL A 797 2.47 -7.47 -21.54
C VAL A 797 1.20 -7.29 -20.73
N ILE A 798 0.67 -8.37 -20.18
CA ILE A 798 -0.14 -8.32 -18.96
C ILE A 798 0.83 -8.12 -17.80
N ARG A 799 0.77 -6.98 -17.11
CA ARG A 799 1.49 -6.76 -15.85
C ARG A 799 0.54 -6.94 -14.67
N PHE A 800 0.89 -7.79 -13.72
CA PHE A 800 0.18 -7.89 -12.44
C PHE A 800 0.55 -6.71 -11.54
N ARG A 801 -0.41 -6.23 -10.76
CA ARG A 801 -0.21 -5.24 -9.70
C ARG A 801 0.90 -5.71 -8.74
N SER A 802 1.72 -4.76 -8.29
CA SER A 802 2.65 -5.02 -7.18
C SER A 802 1.85 -5.42 -5.93
N LYS A 803 2.30 -6.43 -5.19
CA LYS A 803 1.52 -7.14 -4.12
C LYS A 803 0.48 -8.18 -4.60
N SER A 804 0.24 -8.37 -5.91
CA SER A 804 -0.73 -9.35 -6.44
C SER A 804 -0.17 -10.75 -6.75
N SER A 805 1.07 -11.04 -6.38
CA SER A 805 1.73 -12.31 -6.68
C SER A 805 1.97 -13.11 -5.40
N PRO A 806 1.79 -14.44 -5.41
CA PRO A 806 2.30 -15.31 -4.34
C PRO A 806 3.81 -15.11 -4.16
N VAL A 807 4.26 -15.10 -2.90
CA VAL A 807 5.65 -14.78 -2.53
C VAL A 807 6.59 -15.98 -2.55
N GLY A 808 6.08 -17.18 -2.26
CA GLY A 808 6.81 -18.44 -2.20
C GLY A 808 6.41 -19.43 -3.28
N ALA A 809 5.65 -20.46 -2.90
CA ALA A 809 5.12 -21.46 -3.84
C ALA A 809 4.19 -20.80 -4.87
N GLN A 810 4.14 -21.33 -6.10
CA GLN A 810 3.25 -20.80 -7.13
C GLN A 810 2.98 -21.83 -8.22
N THR A 811 1.75 -21.90 -8.69
CA THR A 811 1.39 -22.49 -9.98
C THR A 811 0.89 -21.38 -10.91
N THR A 812 1.38 -21.35 -12.15
CA THR A 812 0.84 -20.48 -13.21
C THR A 812 0.30 -21.38 -14.33
N SER A 813 -0.99 -21.30 -14.60
CA SER A 813 -1.68 -22.00 -15.70
C SER A 813 -2.13 -20.98 -16.76
N LEU A 814 -2.03 -21.32 -18.03
CA LEU A 814 -2.61 -20.55 -19.13
C LEU A 814 -2.77 -21.41 -20.40
N TRP A 815 -3.72 -21.02 -21.25
CA TRP A 815 -3.81 -21.51 -22.62
C TRP A 815 -3.14 -20.51 -23.57
N VAL A 816 -2.43 -21.02 -24.58
CA VAL A 816 -1.73 -20.21 -25.60
C VAL A 816 -1.89 -20.80 -26.99
N GLU A 817 -1.99 -19.94 -28.01
CA GLU A 817 -2.02 -20.37 -29.42
C GLU A 817 -0.60 -20.46 -29.99
N VAL A 818 -0.31 -21.56 -30.68
CA VAL A 818 0.99 -21.87 -31.31
C VAL A 818 0.80 -22.17 -32.79
N LYS A 819 1.73 -21.70 -33.65
CA LYS A 819 1.73 -21.99 -35.11
C LYS A 819 3.10 -22.44 -35.59
N ALA A 820 3.15 -23.31 -36.60
CA ALA A 820 4.40 -23.81 -37.19
C ALA A 820 5.09 -22.69 -38.01
N SER A 821 6.24 -22.21 -37.53
CA SER A 821 6.88 -20.96 -37.97
C SER A 821 7.38 -21.01 -39.42
N GLU A 822 7.04 -19.97 -40.18
CA GLU A 822 7.70 -19.60 -41.42
C GLU A 822 8.68 -18.43 -41.19
N ARG A 823 9.63 -18.23 -42.11
CA ARG A 823 10.80 -17.38 -41.84
C ARG A 823 10.53 -15.90 -42.14
N GLY A 824 10.35 -15.11 -41.09
CA GLY A 824 10.36 -13.63 -41.16
C GLY A 824 9.03 -12.93 -40.87
N GLU A 825 8.02 -13.64 -40.36
CA GLU A 825 6.77 -13.00 -39.93
C GLU A 825 6.95 -12.16 -38.66
N LYS A 826 6.26 -11.02 -38.61
CA LYS A 826 6.24 -10.08 -37.49
C LYS A 826 5.14 -10.38 -36.45
N SER A 827 4.70 -11.64 -36.32
CA SER A 827 3.55 -12.01 -35.48
C SER A 827 3.70 -13.39 -34.80
N ARG A 828 4.93 -13.85 -34.58
CA ARG A 828 5.24 -15.15 -33.97
C ARG A 828 6.50 -15.08 -33.10
N TRP A 829 6.39 -15.33 -31.80
CA TRP A 829 7.51 -15.18 -30.86
C TRP A 829 8.02 -16.55 -30.34
N SER A 830 9.28 -16.63 -29.91
CA SER A 830 9.90 -17.87 -29.40
C SER A 830 9.77 -18.07 -27.88
N THR A 831 9.58 -17.00 -27.11
CA THR A 831 9.60 -17.02 -25.64
C THR A 831 8.25 -16.65 -25.07
N LEU A 832 7.79 -17.41 -24.08
CA LEU A 832 6.73 -17.03 -23.14
C LEU A 832 7.39 -16.69 -21.79
N LYS A 833 7.03 -15.54 -21.22
CA LYS A 833 7.25 -15.21 -19.80
C LYS A 833 5.92 -15.34 -19.07
N ALA A 834 5.92 -16.01 -17.92
CA ALA A 834 4.75 -16.33 -17.12
C ALA A 834 4.97 -16.02 -15.63
N GLY A 835 5.26 -14.75 -15.32
CA GLY A 835 5.63 -14.32 -13.97
C GLY A 835 7.11 -14.63 -13.65
N PRO A 836 7.43 -15.48 -12.66
CA PRO A 836 8.80 -15.93 -12.39
C PRO A 836 9.28 -16.99 -13.41
N PHE A 837 8.36 -17.63 -14.12
CA PHE A 837 8.65 -18.69 -15.09
C PHE A 837 8.90 -18.11 -16.49
N ARG A 838 9.74 -18.79 -17.26
CA ARG A 838 10.04 -18.51 -18.67
C ARG A 838 10.14 -19.83 -19.44
N LEU A 839 9.56 -19.88 -20.62
CA LEU A 839 9.68 -21.01 -21.55
C LEU A 839 10.09 -20.48 -22.92
N GLU A 840 11.30 -20.83 -23.35
CA GLU A 840 11.88 -20.42 -24.64
C GLU A 840 11.94 -21.64 -25.58
N ILE A 841 11.19 -21.59 -26.69
CA ILE A 841 11.20 -22.63 -27.72
C ILE A 841 12.54 -22.56 -28.47
N LEU A 842 13.30 -23.65 -28.44
CA LEU A 842 14.58 -23.80 -29.13
C LEU A 842 14.37 -24.48 -30.50
N SER A 843 15.45 -25.03 -31.08
CA SER A 843 15.37 -25.76 -32.34
C SER A 843 14.71 -27.14 -32.18
N GLY A 844 13.73 -27.45 -33.04
CA GLY A 844 13.14 -28.79 -33.16
C GLY A 844 12.04 -29.03 -32.13
N ARG A 845 12.32 -29.87 -31.12
CA ARG A 845 11.40 -30.16 -29.99
C ARG A 845 11.95 -29.74 -28.63
N GLU A 846 13.16 -29.20 -28.55
CA GLU A 846 13.67 -28.70 -27.27
C GLU A 846 13.04 -27.35 -26.90
N SER A 847 12.72 -27.16 -25.63
CA SER A 847 12.51 -25.84 -25.03
C SER A 847 13.39 -25.67 -23.79
N LEU A 848 13.75 -24.44 -23.47
CA LEU A 848 14.40 -24.06 -22.21
C LEU A 848 13.33 -23.61 -21.21
N LEU A 849 13.10 -24.41 -20.18
CA LEU A 849 12.36 -24.03 -18.99
C LEU A 849 13.31 -23.26 -18.06
N ALA A 850 12.90 -22.08 -17.62
CA ALA A 850 13.67 -21.22 -16.72
C ALA A 850 12.79 -20.59 -15.62
N PHE A 851 13.38 -20.30 -14.48
CA PHE A 851 12.73 -19.70 -13.30
C PHE A 851 13.67 -18.73 -12.60
N ASP A 852 13.17 -17.56 -12.22
CA ASP A 852 13.92 -16.49 -11.53
C ASP A 852 13.04 -15.84 -10.44
N ARG A 853 13.42 -16.02 -9.17
CA ARG A 853 12.69 -15.51 -7.98
C ARG A 853 13.62 -15.42 -6.77
N GLY A 854 13.56 -14.34 -5.98
CA GLY A 854 14.25 -14.26 -4.67
C GLY A 854 15.76 -14.58 -4.72
N GLY A 855 16.43 -14.19 -5.82
CA GLY A 855 17.85 -14.49 -6.06
C GLY A 855 18.17 -15.95 -6.42
N VAL A 856 17.16 -16.81 -6.59
CA VAL A 856 17.31 -18.19 -7.09
C VAL A 856 17.02 -18.20 -8.59
N LYS A 857 17.93 -18.80 -9.37
CA LYS A 857 17.79 -18.99 -10.81
C LYS A 857 17.96 -20.47 -11.15
N LEU A 858 17.03 -21.03 -11.91
CA LEU A 858 17.00 -22.44 -12.29
C LEU A 858 16.68 -22.54 -13.78
N GLU A 859 17.41 -23.36 -14.52
CA GLU A 859 17.16 -23.60 -15.94
C GLU A 859 17.33 -25.10 -16.30
N ARG A 860 16.48 -25.61 -17.19
CA ARG A 860 16.52 -26.99 -17.70
C ARG A 860 16.00 -27.07 -19.13
N ARG A 861 16.63 -27.88 -19.98
CA ARG A 861 16.05 -28.27 -21.27
C ARG A 861 15.01 -29.38 -21.09
N VAL A 862 13.90 -29.25 -21.81
CA VAL A 862 12.76 -30.18 -21.80
C VAL A 862 12.33 -30.50 -23.23
N GLU A 863 11.79 -31.70 -23.50
CA GLU A 863 11.17 -32.01 -24.79
C GLU A 863 9.72 -31.52 -24.79
N THR A 864 9.39 -30.61 -25.70
CA THR A 864 8.05 -30.04 -25.88
C THR A 864 7.46 -30.46 -27.22
N ALA A 865 6.33 -31.17 -27.17
CA ALA A 865 5.56 -31.61 -28.34
C ALA A 865 4.38 -30.66 -28.64
N PHE A 866 4.67 -29.38 -28.88
CA PHE A 866 3.65 -28.37 -29.20
C PHE A 866 2.83 -28.75 -30.44
N GLN A 867 1.51 -28.57 -30.36
CA GLN A 867 0.58 -28.77 -31.46
C GLN A 867 0.19 -27.42 -32.09
N PRO A 868 -0.12 -27.35 -33.40
CA PRO A 868 -0.71 -26.15 -33.99
C PRO A 868 -2.10 -25.87 -33.39
N GLY A 869 -2.35 -24.61 -33.01
CA GLY A 869 -3.56 -24.18 -32.31
C GLY A 869 -3.33 -24.05 -30.80
N TRP A 870 -4.38 -24.29 -30.01
CA TRP A 870 -4.36 -24.12 -28.56
C TRP A 870 -3.56 -25.19 -27.84
N ASN A 871 -2.70 -24.76 -26.91
CA ASN A 871 -1.96 -25.61 -25.99
C ASN A 871 -2.11 -25.09 -24.56
N HIS A 872 -2.31 -25.99 -23.60
CA HIS A 872 -2.32 -25.67 -22.17
C HIS A 872 -0.91 -25.77 -21.60
N LEU A 873 -0.45 -24.73 -20.92
CA LEU A 873 0.83 -24.70 -20.21
C LEU A 873 0.60 -24.46 -18.73
N VAL A 874 1.19 -25.31 -17.88
CA VAL A 874 1.19 -25.13 -16.43
C VAL A 874 2.60 -25.21 -15.90
N PHE A 875 3.03 -24.17 -15.17
CA PHE A 875 4.30 -24.10 -14.48
C PHE A 875 4.06 -24.20 -12.97
N VAL A 876 4.80 -25.07 -12.27
CA VAL A 876 4.62 -25.34 -10.84
C VAL A 876 5.92 -25.07 -10.10
N TYR A 877 5.85 -24.39 -8.96
CA TYR A 877 6.95 -24.22 -8.01
C TYR A 877 6.47 -24.55 -6.58
N ASP A 878 7.08 -25.56 -5.96
CA ASP A 878 6.63 -26.16 -4.69
C ASP A 878 7.55 -25.89 -3.48
N LEU A 879 8.31 -24.79 -3.55
CA LEU A 879 9.44 -24.42 -2.67
C LEU A 879 10.70 -25.32 -2.77
N SER A 880 10.60 -26.52 -3.35
CA SER A 880 11.73 -27.46 -3.51
C SER A 880 12.11 -27.74 -4.96
N SER A 881 11.19 -27.52 -5.90
CA SER A 881 11.32 -27.91 -7.30
C SER A 881 10.51 -26.99 -8.21
N VAL A 882 10.98 -26.82 -9.45
CA VAL A 882 10.22 -26.23 -10.56
C VAL A 882 9.84 -27.35 -11.53
N ARG A 883 8.58 -27.41 -11.95
CA ARG A 883 8.06 -28.35 -12.94
C ARG A 883 7.26 -27.62 -14.01
N ALA A 884 7.11 -28.23 -15.18
CA ALA A 884 6.24 -27.70 -16.23
C ALA A 884 5.44 -28.83 -16.90
N TYR A 885 4.24 -28.49 -17.36
CA TYR A 885 3.30 -29.39 -18.01
C TYR A 885 2.81 -28.78 -19.32
N LEU A 886 2.65 -29.62 -20.34
CA LEU A 886 2.08 -29.28 -21.65
C LEU A 886 0.91 -30.20 -21.93
N ASN A 887 -0.31 -29.65 -22.06
CA ASN A 887 -1.53 -30.42 -22.29
C ASN A 887 -1.69 -31.59 -21.27
N GLY A 888 -1.42 -31.30 -19.99
CA GLY A 888 -1.42 -32.27 -18.88
C GLY A 888 -0.19 -33.18 -18.77
N ALA A 889 0.67 -33.28 -19.78
CA ALA A 889 1.86 -34.13 -19.76
C ALA A 889 3.06 -33.43 -19.08
N ASP A 890 3.76 -34.14 -18.19
CA ASP A 890 4.94 -33.63 -17.46
C ASP A 890 6.14 -33.47 -18.40
N LEU A 891 6.73 -32.28 -18.43
CA LEU A 891 7.91 -31.92 -19.23
C LEU A 891 9.24 -32.17 -18.48
N GLY A 892 9.18 -32.37 -17.16
CA GLY A 892 10.32 -32.61 -16.29
C GLY A 892 10.50 -31.56 -15.19
N GLU A 893 11.36 -31.93 -14.24
CA GLU A 893 11.57 -31.26 -12.96
C GLU A 893 12.99 -30.64 -12.83
N VAL A 894 13.10 -29.51 -12.12
CA VAL A 894 14.36 -28.90 -11.71
C VAL A 894 14.34 -28.76 -10.19
N ILE A 895 15.23 -29.46 -9.49
CA ILE A 895 15.37 -29.33 -8.03
C ILE A 895 16.03 -27.98 -7.71
N ALA A 896 15.47 -27.27 -6.73
CA ALA A 896 16.02 -26.05 -6.18
C ALA A 896 16.94 -26.39 -4.99
N GLU A 897 18.20 -25.96 -5.02
CA GLU A 897 19.14 -26.18 -3.90
C GLU A 897 18.71 -25.45 -2.61
N LYS A 898 17.92 -24.37 -2.76
CA LYS A 898 17.29 -23.62 -1.67
C LYS A 898 15.93 -23.07 -2.11
N PRO A 899 14.99 -22.81 -1.18
CA PRO A 899 13.72 -22.16 -1.51
C PRO A 899 13.91 -20.74 -2.06
N ALA A 900 12.98 -20.31 -2.90
CA ALA A 900 12.96 -19.04 -3.61
C ALA A 900 11.77 -18.21 -3.11
N TYR A 901 12.01 -17.41 -2.07
CA TYR A 901 10.97 -16.66 -1.39
C TYR A 901 11.14 -15.15 -1.63
N GLN A 902 10.17 -14.51 -2.27
CA GLN A 902 10.21 -13.11 -2.68
C GLN A 902 9.61 -12.20 -1.60
N ARG A 903 10.46 -11.45 -0.90
CA ARG A 903 10.10 -10.63 0.28
C ARG A 903 9.96 -9.14 -0.02
N THR A 904 10.33 -8.72 -1.22
CA THR A 904 10.13 -7.37 -1.72
C THR A 904 9.24 -7.38 -2.94
N HIS A 905 8.45 -6.33 -3.10
CA HIS A 905 7.41 -6.30 -4.12
C HIS A 905 8.00 -6.31 -5.53
N ILE A 906 7.31 -7.01 -6.42
CA ILE A 906 7.58 -7.06 -7.85
C ILE A 906 6.25 -6.97 -8.59
N MET A 907 6.29 -6.43 -9.79
CA MET A 907 5.18 -6.48 -10.74
C MET A 907 5.49 -7.57 -11.79
N PRO A 908 5.15 -8.85 -11.54
CA PRO A 908 5.37 -9.90 -12.54
C PRO A 908 4.55 -9.62 -13.80
N SER A 909 4.96 -10.23 -14.90
CA SER A 909 4.28 -10.04 -16.17
C SER A 909 4.12 -11.36 -16.92
N ILE A 910 2.95 -11.52 -17.56
CA ILE A 910 2.73 -12.47 -18.63
C ILE A 910 2.88 -11.72 -19.95
N GLY A 911 3.59 -12.33 -20.89
CA GLY A 911 3.86 -11.75 -22.19
C GLY A 911 4.87 -12.60 -22.93
N PHE A 912 5.13 -12.24 -24.17
CA PHE A 912 5.92 -13.06 -25.07
C PHE A 912 7.09 -12.24 -25.64
N SER A 913 8.17 -12.88 -26.09
CA SER A 913 9.30 -12.17 -26.74
C SER A 913 10.19 -13.08 -27.60
N GLY A 914 11.14 -12.48 -28.33
CA GLY A 914 12.15 -13.20 -29.12
C GLY A 914 11.64 -13.74 -30.46
N THR A 915 12.53 -13.93 -31.42
CA THR A 915 12.19 -14.34 -32.80
C THR A 915 12.53 -15.82 -33.02
N PRO A 916 11.60 -16.68 -33.47
CA PRO A 916 11.87 -18.08 -33.74
C PRO A 916 12.85 -18.24 -34.91
N SER A 917 13.81 -19.16 -34.76
CA SER A 917 14.80 -19.48 -35.79
C SER A 917 14.27 -20.51 -36.81
N ALA A 918 13.65 -21.59 -36.32
CA ALA A 918 12.75 -22.51 -37.02
C ALA A 918 12.08 -23.44 -35.99
N GLY A 919 10.77 -23.73 -36.15
CA GLY A 919 10.03 -24.60 -35.21
C GLY A 919 8.58 -24.13 -34.98
N PRO A 920 7.89 -24.64 -33.95
CA PRO A 920 6.67 -24.00 -33.44
C PRO A 920 6.98 -22.61 -32.84
N ALA A 921 5.99 -21.72 -32.81
CA ALA A 921 6.11 -20.39 -32.21
C ALA A 921 4.77 -19.88 -31.66
N PHE A 922 4.79 -19.13 -30.57
CA PHE A 922 3.61 -18.51 -29.96
C PHE A 922 3.09 -17.38 -30.84
N THR A 923 1.78 -17.19 -30.94
CA THR A 923 1.17 -16.15 -31.78
C THR A 923 0.86 -14.84 -31.04
N GLY A 924 1.26 -14.75 -29.76
CA GLY A 924 0.86 -13.67 -28.86
C GLY A 924 -0.54 -13.83 -28.26
N VAL A 925 -1.33 -14.83 -28.68
CA VAL A 925 -2.69 -15.07 -28.16
C VAL A 925 -2.65 -15.98 -26.92
N LEU A 926 -3.36 -15.56 -25.87
CA LEU A 926 -3.52 -16.27 -24.60
C LEU A 926 -4.99 -16.32 -24.14
N ASP A 927 -5.30 -17.27 -23.26
CA ASP A 927 -6.63 -17.49 -22.66
C ASP A 927 -6.51 -18.19 -21.27
N GLU A 928 -7.57 -18.13 -20.44
CA GLU A 928 -7.73 -18.82 -19.15
C GLU A 928 -6.48 -18.76 -18.24
N VAL A 929 -5.97 -17.55 -18.05
CA VAL A 929 -4.77 -17.30 -17.23
C VAL A 929 -5.12 -17.40 -15.74
N GLN A 930 -4.39 -18.24 -15.02
CA GLN A 930 -4.57 -18.45 -13.59
C GLN A 930 -3.22 -18.46 -12.86
N VAL A 931 -3.11 -17.72 -11.75
CA VAL A 931 -1.97 -17.73 -10.83
C VAL A 931 -2.46 -18.18 -9.46
N ILE A 932 -1.88 -19.26 -8.94
CA ILE A 932 -2.32 -19.95 -7.73
C ILE A 932 -1.16 -20.01 -6.74
N GLY A 933 -1.39 -19.62 -5.49
CA GLY A 933 -0.42 -19.52 -4.42
C GLY A 933 -0.02 -20.84 -3.76
N ALA A 934 0.03 -21.93 -4.53
CA ALA A 934 0.50 -23.23 -4.09
C ALA A 934 1.16 -23.98 -5.25
N GLY A 935 2.05 -24.93 -4.95
CA GLY A 935 2.55 -25.88 -5.92
C GLY A 935 1.55 -27.04 -6.06
N LEU A 936 0.82 -27.09 -7.17
CA LEU A 936 -0.24 -28.08 -7.39
C LEU A 936 0.30 -29.48 -7.71
N GLY A 937 -0.45 -30.52 -7.33
CA GLY A 937 -0.13 -31.90 -7.68
C GLY A 937 -0.53 -32.24 -9.13
N PRO A 938 0.01 -33.31 -9.72
CA PRO A 938 -0.30 -33.69 -11.10
C PRO A 938 -1.80 -33.93 -11.38
N ALA A 939 -2.56 -34.37 -10.37
CA ALA A 939 -4.01 -34.54 -10.49
C ALA A 939 -4.76 -33.19 -10.56
N ASP A 940 -4.37 -32.21 -9.76
CA ASP A 940 -4.95 -30.86 -9.80
C ASP A 940 -4.57 -30.13 -11.10
N VAL A 941 -3.33 -30.34 -11.57
CA VAL A 941 -2.85 -29.84 -12.87
C VAL A 941 -3.64 -30.45 -14.04
N ALA A 942 -3.94 -31.75 -14.00
CA ALA A 942 -4.81 -32.39 -14.98
C ALA A 942 -6.24 -31.82 -14.93
N ALA A 943 -6.80 -31.61 -13.73
CA ALA A 943 -8.12 -30.99 -13.58
C ALA A 943 -8.17 -29.58 -14.22
N LEU A 944 -7.12 -28.77 -14.09
CA LEU A 944 -7.01 -27.45 -14.77
C LEU A 944 -7.02 -27.55 -16.30
N ALA A 945 -6.64 -28.69 -16.89
CA ALA A 945 -6.76 -28.93 -18.33
C ALA A 945 -8.18 -29.36 -18.74
N GLU A 946 -8.91 -30.04 -17.84
CA GLU A 946 -10.22 -30.63 -18.12
C GLU A 946 -11.41 -29.70 -17.84
N PHE A 947 -11.37 -28.92 -16.75
CA PHE A 947 -12.54 -28.22 -16.16
C PHE A 947 -13.49 -27.56 -17.19
N PRO A 948 -14.69 -28.12 -17.46
CA PRO A 948 -15.84 -27.30 -17.81
C PRO A 948 -16.32 -26.56 -16.55
N GLU A 949 -17.10 -25.48 -16.71
CA GLU A 949 -17.81 -24.92 -15.56
C GLU A 949 -18.91 -25.88 -15.06
N PRO A 950 -19.23 -25.88 -13.76
CA PRO A 950 -20.25 -26.76 -13.21
C PRO A 950 -21.64 -26.28 -13.65
N GLU A 951 -22.24 -26.94 -14.65
CA GLU A 951 -23.69 -26.86 -14.82
C GLU A 951 -24.37 -27.30 -13.51
N ILE A 952 -25.05 -26.37 -12.83
CA ILE A 952 -26.06 -26.71 -11.82
C ILE A 952 -27.36 -27.08 -12.55
N SER A 953 -27.27 -28.02 -13.49
CA SER A 953 -28.42 -28.62 -14.17
C SER A 953 -29.08 -29.62 -13.20
N ASN A 954 -29.92 -29.06 -12.32
CA ASN A 954 -30.70 -29.77 -11.32
C ASN A 954 -31.36 -31.04 -11.91
N PRO A 955 -30.93 -32.26 -11.54
CA PRO A 955 -31.51 -33.48 -12.08
C PRO A 955 -32.95 -33.59 -11.58
N LYS A 956 -33.92 -33.46 -12.49
CA LYS A 956 -35.35 -33.59 -12.16
C LYS A 956 -35.60 -34.97 -11.56
N ALA A 957 -35.91 -35.01 -10.27
CA ALA A 957 -36.38 -36.22 -9.60
C ALA A 957 -37.76 -36.64 -10.14
N PRO A 958 -38.04 -37.94 -10.21
CA PRO A 958 -39.40 -38.47 -10.14
C PRO A 958 -39.99 -38.35 -8.72
#